data_AF-A0A812NM01-F1
#
_entry.id   AF-A0A812NM01-F1
#
_cell.length_a   1.000
_cell.length_b   1.000
_cell.length_c   1.000
_cell.angle_alpha   90.00
_cell.angle_beta   90.00
_cell.angle_gamma   90.00
#
_symmetry.space_group_name_H-M   'P 1'
#
loop_
_entity.id
_entity.type
_entity.pdbx_description
1 polymer ?
#
loop_
_entity_poly.entity_id
_entity_poly.type
_entity_poly.pdbx_seq_one_letter_code
_entity_poly.pdbx_strand_id
1 'polypeptide(L)'
;MVEQSPPEVTPAAYIQRWQTDCDLTRDAIHIDGLSMTLTDVMVRYDSADGSTANYVLRPESPTLNIATDIPSTLSYLWIGVEHLLFGLDHVLFVIGLVLFIRAPWPLLKTVTAFTVAHSITLALSVLGWVRLEQGPIEAIIALSILFLARELVQPPEQRSRLTMANPWIMAFVFGLLHGLGFAGALSDVGLPDDDLWLALLLFNVGLEMGQLMIIVIVMTCIWFARRFTALPMVIRGIFMPLKYIFAIGLIGLLINGCSEQQAAAPEAAPQAPADFTNAFRQALETAQPGDVIEVPAGTYTFKRSLVLNTDNVTIRGAGMDQSILSFKGQIAGAEGLSVSASNFVIEDLAIEDTVGDALKVNEGNNITIRRVRTEWTNGPDVNNGAYGIYPVQTTNVLVEGNVAIAASDAGIYVGQSQNVVVRNNRAEYNVAGIEIENTIGADVYNNVATNNTGGILVFNMPQIPQRGHSTRVYKNEVHNNNTANFAAPGTAVSGVPAGSGVIINSNDKVEIFDNNITNNNTANIVISSYFSANYAGQRDLAENFDPYPEDIFIYGNLFEGGGQAPGSSYLTEVKDAVYGSDGEFPDIIWDGIISPTLAEGQAVICVQNGDAELLNIDAANEFANPNVNMGNHDCTVDKFCSEQPGVSFFTADQYPDNLSAWGLLNKQANALVPAEDTHIYDLNTPLFTDYALKLRTLYVPPTRTAQFEPFDAFVLPVGSIISKTFFYQHNGDGALILDAGWDGNPASLQMDKTLLLETRLLVKQSNGWDALPYIWRGDDAYLSITGDLQTLSTSKGEVLNYLVPSRNQCAGCHATDHTAGDIQPIGIKARHLNRVDPIHGINQLTAWQARGNLEGMPSLDAVFANADMNSQQADLDHRARSYLDINCGHCHNASGAADTSGLLLDYADHDLKTMGQCKPPIAAGRGSGGHLYSIVPGAADASILTYRMNTTDPGTMMPELGRTLVHAEGHALIAQWIDAMDGVCL
;
A
#
# COMPACT_ATOMS: atom_id res chain seq x y z
N MET A 1 25.76 14.64 -7.75
CA MET A 1 24.35 14.88 -8.06
C MET A 1 23.54 14.44 -6.85
N VAL A 2 22.75 15.34 -6.27
CA VAL A 2 21.93 15.16 -5.06
C VAL A 2 20.50 15.52 -5.42
N GLU A 3 19.56 14.62 -5.17
CA GLU A 3 18.13 14.86 -5.36
C GLU A 3 17.61 15.82 -4.28
N GLN A 4 16.97 16.90 -4.69
CA GLN A 4 16.58 18.00 -3.79
C GLN A 4 15.24 17.75 -3.08
N SER A 5 14.37 16.95 -3.69
CA SER A 5 13.04 16.63 -3.20
C SER A 5 12.60 15.28 -3.76
N PRO A 6 11.74 14.53 -3.06
CA PRO A 6 11.10 13.34 -3.63
C PRO A 6 10.45 13.66 -4.99
N PRO A 7 10.42 12.72 -5.93
CA PRO A 7 9.75 12.92 -7.21
C PRO A 7 8.28 13.29 -7.02
N GLU A 8 7.85 14.31 -7.74
CA GLU A 8 6.50 14.85 -7.65
C GLU A 8 5.68 14.36 -8.84
N VAL A 9 4.55 13.71 -8.57
CA VAL A 9 3.61 13.26 -9.60
C VAL A 9 2.47 14.25 -9.67
N THR A 10 2.32 14.92 -10.81
CA THR A 10 1.14 15.72 -11.12
C THR A 10 0.22 14.94 -12.08
N PRO A 11 -1.04 15.36 -12.28
CA PRO A 11 -1.92 14.72 -13.27
C PRO A 11 -1.37 14.72 -14.71
N ALA A 12 -0.39 15.59 -15.02
CA ALA A 12 0.13 15.79 -16.36
C ALA A 12 1.63 15.46 -16.52
N ALA A 13 2.41 15.39 -15.44
CA ALA A 13 3.86 15.21 -15.52
C ALA A 13 4.46 14.53 -14.28
N TYR A 14 5.63 13.93 -14.49
CA TYR A 14 6.51 13.44 -13.42
C TYR A 14 7.71 14.39 -13.31
N ILE A 15 7.89 15.00 -12.14
CA ILE A 15 8.89 16.05 -11.93
C ILE A 15 9.96 15.56 -10.97
N GLN A 16 11.23 15.66 -11.40
CA GLN A 16 12.40 15.36 -10.59
C GLN A 16 13.38 16.53 -10.60
N ARG A 17 14.03 16.78 -9.46
CA ARG A 17 14.90 17.95 -9.26
C ARG A 17 16.24 17.51 -8.67
N TRP A 18 17.33 17.82 -9.36
CA TRP A 18 18.69 17.47 -8.94
C TRP A 18 19.61 18.69 -8.90
N GLN A 19 20.53 18.68 -7.95
CA GLN A 19 21.63 19.65 -7.84
C GLN A 19 22.97 18.94 -7.93
N THR A 20 23.97 19.55 -8.57
CA THR A 20 25.33 18.99 -8.62
C THR A 20 26.37 20.10 -8.69
N ASP A 21 27.53 19.86 -8.07
CA ASP A 21 28.69 20.76 -8.12
C ASP A 21 29.59 20.48 -9.35
N CYS A 22 29.18 19.54 -10.20
CA CYS A 22 29.90 19.16 -11.41
C CYS A 22 29.58 20.10 -12.58
N ASP A 23 30.58 20.40 -13.41
CA ASP A 23 30.41 21.15 -14.67
C ASP A 23 29.71 20.29 -15.73
N LEU A 24 28.38 20.41 -15.82
CA LEU A 24 27.53 19.66 -16.76
C LEU A 24 27.71 20.07 -18.23
N THR A 25 28.53 21.08 -18.54
CA THR A 25 28.82 21.46 -19.94
C THR A 25 29.86 20.55 -20.61
N ARG A 26 30.53 19.69 -19.84
CA ARG A 26 31.61 18.82 -20.34
C ARG A 26 31.17 17.43 -20.77
N ASP A 27 30.00 16.99 -20.32
CA ASP A 27 29.45 15.66 -20.58
C ASP A 27 27.98 15.77 -20.99
N ALA A 28 27.46 14.72 -21.64
CA ALA A 28 26.08 14.67 -22.08
C ALA A 28 25.15 14.12 -20.98
N ILE A 29 23.96 14.69 -20.87
CA ILE A 29 22.88 14.21 -20.00
C ILE A 29 22.05 13.22 -20.82
N HIS A 30 21.99 11.97 -20.40
CA HIS A 30 21.19 10.94 -21.04
C HIS A 30 20.01 10.57 -20.14
N ILE A 31 18.82 10.43 -20.73
CA ILE A 31 17.63 9.93 -20.01
C ILE A 31 17.44 8.47 -20.38
N ASP A 32 17.83 7.58 -19.46
CA ASP A 32 17.73 6.14 -19.63
C ASP A 32 16.26 5.72 -19.86
N GLY A 33 16.04 4.88 -20.87
CA GLY A 33 14.71 4.34 -21.19
C GLY A 33 13.80 5.25 -22.01
N LEU A 34 14.16 6.53 -22.21
CA LEU A 34 13.36 7.48 -23.00
C LEU A 34 13.10 6.98 -24.44
N SER A 35 14.05 6.24 -25.03
CA SER A 35 13.89 5.67 -26.38
C SER A 35 12.85 4.56 -26.50
N MET A 36 12.30 4.07 -25.38
CA MET A 36 11.29 3.01 -25.32
C MET A 36 9.92 3.54 -24.89
N THR A 37 9.78 4.85 -24.66
CA THR A 37 8.52 5.49 -24.31
C THR A 37 7.94 6.27 -25.50
N LEU A 38 6.70 6.74 -25.35
CA LEU A 38 6.06 7.70 -26.26
C LEU A 38 6.05 9.12 -25.65
N THR A 39 6.79 9.35 -24.57
CA THR A 39 6.73 10.58 -23.77
C THR A 39 7.94 11.44 -24.02
N ASP A 40 7.74 12.74 -24.26
CA ASP A 40 8.82 13.73 -24.31
C ASP A 40 9.25 14.13 -22.89
N VAL A 41 10.53 14.42 -22.71
CA VAL A 41 11.10 14.86 -21.42
C VAL A 41 11.59 16.30 -21.55
N MET A 42 11.09 17.18 -20.71
CA MET A 42 11.58 18.56 -20.62
C MET A 42 12.70 18.64 -19.57
N VAL A 43 13.88 19.10 -19.99
CA VAL A 43 15.04 19.32 -19.11
C VAL A 43 15.25 20.81 -18.95
N ARG A 44 15.16 21.28 -17.69
CA ARG A 44 15.51 22.65 -17.31
C ARG A 44 16.88 22.65 -16.64
N TYR A 45 17.79 23.48 -17.14
CA TYR A 45 19.14 23.66 -16.63
C TYR A 45 19.30 25.07 -16.07
N ASP A 46 19.53 25.18 -14.76
CA ASP A 46 19.85 26.45 -14.08
C ASP A 46 21.34 26.44 -13.69
N SER A 47 22.13 27.34 -14.28
CA SER A 47 23.57 27.46 -14.04
C SER A 47 23.88 28.35 -12.81
N ALA A 48 25.04 28.14 -12.19
CA ALA A 48 25.51 28.90 -11.03
C ALA A 48 25.73 30.40 -11.32
N ASP A 49 25.85 30.78 -12.60
CA ASP A 49 25.91 32.18 -13.06
C ASP A 49 24.53 32.85 -13.22
N GLY A 50 23.46 32.11 -12.94
CA GLY A 50 22.07 32.59 -13.01
C GLY A 50 21.43 32.48 -14.39
N SER A 51 22.06 31.81 -15.36
CA SER A 51 21.42 31.52 -16.66
C SER A 51 20.54 30.27 -16.59
N THR A 52 19.35 30.34 -17.19
CA THR A 52 18.40 29.22 -17.31
C THR A 52 18.24 28.84 -18.78
N ALA A 53 18.32 27.55 -19.10
CA ALA A 53 18.08 27.01 -20.44
C ALA A 53 17.12 25.81 -20.38
N ASN A 54 16.20 25.73 -21.35
CA ASN A 54 15.25 24.63 -21.48
C ASN A 54 15.58 23.81 -22.73
N TYR A 55 15.43 22.49 -22.59
CA TYR A 55 15.63 21.51 -23.64
C TYR A 55 14.48 20.50 -23.63
N VAL A 56 14.19 19.93 -24.79
CA VAL A 56 13.21 18.83 -24.91
C VAL A 56 13.94 17.63 -25.49
N LEU A 57 13.96 16.54 -24.75
CA LEU A 57 14.46 15.26 -25.19
C LEU A 57 13.29 14.41 -25.65
N ARG A 58 13.48 13.74 -26.78
CA ARG A 58 12.49 12.89 -27.42
C ARG A 58 12.98 11.44 -27.39
N PRO A 59 12.09 10.45 -27.50
CA PRO A 59 12.47 9.05 -27.63
C PRO A 59 13.52 8.80 -28.74
N GLU A 60 13.49 9.52 -29.86
CA GLU A 60 14.46 9.36 -30.94
C GLU A 60 15.83 10.00 -30.66
N SER A 61 15.90 10.90 -29.67
CA SER A 61 17.09 11.66 -29.27
C SER A 61 17.13 11.84 -27.74
N PRO A 62 17.47 10.78 -26.98
CA PRO A 62 17.38 10.77 -25.52
C PRO A 62 18.58 11.40 -24.81
N THR A 63 19.49 12.04 -25.57
CA THR A 63 20.75 12.58 -25.07
C THR A 63 20.81 14.07 -25.32
N LEU A 64 21.08 14.85 -24.26
CA LEU A 64 21.27 16.29 -24.25
C LEU A 64 22.75 16.63 -24.06
N ASN A 65 23.32 17.42 -24.95
CA ASN A 65 24.63 18.04 -24.77
C ASN A 65 24.49 19.55 -24.60
N ILE A 66 24.61 20.04 -23.36
CA ILE A 66 24.39 21.44 -22.99
C ILE A 66 25.32 22.39 -23.80
N ALA A 67 26.53 21.96 -24.15
CA ALA A 67 27.49 22.81 -24.87
C ALA A 67 27.17 22.98 -26.36
N THR A 68 26.44 22.05 -26.98
CA THR A 68 26.23 22.02 -28.44
C THR A 68 24.76 22.11 -28.85
N ASP A 69 23.84 21.70 -27.99
CA ASP A 69 22.41 21.67 -28.32
C ASP A 69 21.79 23.05 -28.17
N ILE A 70 20.92 23.39 -29.12
CA ILE A 70 20.28 24.70 -29.19
C ILE A 70 19.08 24.71 -28.22
N PRO A 71 18.97 25.67 -27.30
CA PRO A 71 17.83 25.80 -26.40
C PRO A 71 16.49 25.87 -27.14
N SER A 72 15.46 25.25 -26.54
CA SER A 72 14.22 24.82 -27.18
C SER A 72 13.18 25.91 -27.49
N THR A 73 13.59 27.14 -27.85
CA THR A 73 12.63 28.23 -28.13
C THR A 73 11.70 27.89 -29.31
N LEU A 74 12.19 27.20 -30.35
CA LEU A 74 11.38 26.71 -31.47
C LEU A 74 10.49 25.50 -31.15
N SER A 75 10.74 24.78 -30.06
CA SER A 75 9.94 23.60 -29.70
C SER A 75 8.51 23.97 -29.29
N TYR A 76 8.30 25.15 -28.70
CA TYR A 76 6.98 25.66 -28.35
C TYR A 76 6.04 25.80 -29.57
N LEU A 77 6.61 26.12 -30.74
CA LEU A 77 5.86 26.14 -32.00
C LEU A 77 5.28 24.77 -32.34
N TRP A 78 6.08 23.72 -32.17
CA TRP A 78 5.67 22.34 -32.49
C TRP A 78 4.68 21.78 -31.47
N ILE A 79 4.88 22.07 -30.19
CA ILE A 79 3.94 21.72 -29.11
C ILE A 79 2.56 22.34 -29.39
N GLY A 80 2.51 23.59 -29.89
CA GLY A 80 1.25 24.22 -30.31
C GLY A 80 0.57 23.51 -31.49
N VAL A 81 1.34 23.00 -32.46
CA VAL A 81 0.78 22.21 -33.58
C VAL A 81 0.20 20.89 -33.08
N GLU A 82 0.94 20.16 -32.23
CA GLU A 82 0.52 18.88 -31.68
C GLU A 82 -0.71 19.02 -30.77
N HIS A 83 -0.74 20.04 -29.90
CA HIS A 83 -1.88 20.33 -29.04
C HIS A 83 -3.18 20.44 -29.83
N LEU A 84 -3.16 21.15 -30.97
CA LEU A 84 -4.34 21.28 -31.81
C LEU A 84 -4.72 19.98 -32.53
N LEU A 85 -3.74 19.19 -32.98
CA LEU A 85 -4.01 17.97 -33.75
C LEU A 85 -4.50 16.82 -32.89
N PHE A 86 -4.03 16.74 -31.64
CA PHE A 86 -4.43 15.71 -30.68
C PHE A 86 -5.61 16.17 -29.79
N GLY A 87 -5.88 17.47 -29.70
CA GLY A 87 -7.08 18.03 -29.08
C GLY A 87 -8.34 17.74 -29.91
N LEU A 88 -9.06 16.68 -29.57
CA LEU A 88 -10.29 16.28 -30.28
C LEU A 88 -11.33 17.41 -30.34
N ASP A 89 -11.43 18.20 -29.27
CA ASP A 89 -12.29 19.37 -29.17
C ASP A 89 -11.97 20.43 -30.25
N HIS A 90 -10.68 20.76 -30.41
CA HIS A 90 -10.18 21.70 -31.41
C HIS A 90 -10.36 21.17 -32.83
N VAL A 91 -10.04 19.90 -33.07
CA VAL A 91 -10.22 19.24 -34.38
C VAL A 91 -11.69 19.24 -34.78
N LEU A 92 -12.58 18.81 -33.89
CA LEU A 92 -14.03 18.76 -34.15
C LEU A 92 -14.61 20.16 -34.39
N PHE A 93 -14.14 21.16 -33.65
CA PHE A 93 -14.53 22.54 -33.83
C PHE A 93 -14.13 23.08 -35.22
N VAL A 94 -12.87 22.91 -35.63
CA VAL A 94 -12.36 23.35 -36.94
C VAL A 94 -13.07 22.61 -38.08
N ILE A 95 -13.28 21.30 -37.97
CA ILE A 95 -14.07 20.53 -38.94
C ILE A 95 -15.50 21.09 -39.05
N GLY A 96 -16.14 21.37 -37.91
CA GLY A 96 -17.45 22.02 -37.86
C GLY A 96 -17.45 23.36 -38.61
N LEU A 97 -16.44 24.21 -38.39
CA LEU A 97 -16.31 25.49 -39.09
C LEU A 97 -16.12 25.34 -40.60
N VAL A 98 -15.30 24.38 -41.05
CA VAL A 98 -15.08 24.11 -42.49
C VAL A 98 -16.38 23.64 -43.16
N LEU A 99 -17.18 22.81 -42.48
CA LEU A 99 -18.47 22.36 -42.98
C LEU A 99 -19.54 23.46 -42.97
N PHE A 100 -19.41 24.42 -42.05
CA PHE A 100 -20.33 25.54 -41.89
C PHE A 100 -20.05 26.69 -42.86
N ILE A 101 -18.78 27.09 -43.02
CA ILE A 101 -18.33 28.25 -43.80
C ILE A 101 -17.67 27.79 -45.10
N ARG A 102 -18.38 27.98 -46.22
CA ARG A 102 -17.93 27.50 -47.53
C ARG A 102 -16.95 28.43 -48.25
N ALA A 103 -16.80 29.67 -47.79
CA ALA A 103 -15.94 30.66 -48.42
C ALA A 103 -14.58 30.72 -47.68
N PRO A 104 -13.45 30.68 -48.39
CA PRO A 104 -12.12 30.54 -47.78
C PRO A 104 -11.73 31.77 -46.94
N TRP A 105 -12.07 32.98 -47.40
CA TRP A 105 -11.75 34.21 -46.69
C TRP A 105 -12.52 34.37 -45.36
N PRO A 106 -13.85 34.19 -45.33
CA PRO A 106 -14.60 34.15 -44.05
C PRO A 106 -14.17 33.03 -43.11
N LEU A 107 -13.76 31.87 -43.65
CA LEU A 107 -13.28 30.74 -42.85
C LEU A 107 -11.96 31.10 -42.17
N LEU A 108 -10.98 31.59 -42.93
CA LEU A 108 -9.69 32.05 -42.40
C LEU A 108 -9.89 33.11 -41.30
N LYS A 109 -10.72 34.13 -41.57
CA LYS A 109 -11.05 35.16 -40.57
C LYS A 109 -11.65 34.58 -39.28
N THR A 110 -12.47 33.55 -39.38
CA THR A 110 -13.15 32.93 -38.22
C THR A 110 -12.20 32.08 -37.39
N VAL A 111 -11.31 31.35 -38.07
CA VAL A 111 -10.31 30.47 -37.46
C VAL A 111 -9.25 31.31 -36.73
N THR A 112 -8.72 32.34 -37.38
CA THR A 112 -7.79 33.28 -36.73
C THR A 112 -8.43 34.01 -35.55
N ALA A 113 -9.73 34.34 -35.61
CA ALA A 113 -10.44 34.94 -34.47
C ALA A 113 -10.53 34.00 -33.25
N PHE A 114 -10.65 32.69 -33.48
CA PHE A 114 -10.59 31.69 -32.40
C PHE A 114 -9.19 31.64 -31.79
N THR A 115 -8.14 31.58 -32.61
CA THR A 115 -6.74 31.53 -32.12
C THR A 115 -6.39 32.76 -31.30
N VAL A 116 -6.79 33.96 -31.76
CA VAL A 116 -6.56 35.20 -31.02
C VAL A 116 -7.26 35.17 -29.67
N ALA A 117 -8.52 34.73 -29.62
CA ALA A 117 -9.25 34.64 -28.36
C ALA A 117 -8.65 33.61 -27.40
N HIS A 118 -8.30 32.44 -27.91
CA HIS A 118 -7.62 31.39 -27.16
C HIS A 118 -6.27 31.88 -26.60
N SER A 119 -5.50 32.61 -27.41
CA SER A 119 -4.23 33.22 -27.00
C SER A 119 -4.40 34.18 -25.83
N ILE A 120 -5.49 34.96 -25.82
CA ILE A 120 -5.77 35.94 -24.76
C ILE A 120 -6.04 35.23 -23.43
N THR A 121 -6.88 34.21 -23.40
CA THR A 121 -7.22 33.53 -22.14
C THR A 121 -6.10 32.62 -21.64
N LEU A 122 -5.34 32.00 -22.54
CA LEU A 122 -4.11 31.29 -22.18
C LEU A 122 -3.11 32.24 -21.53
N ALA A 123 -2.85 33.41 -22.14
CA ALA A 123 -1.94 34.40 -21.56
C ALA A 123 -2.42 34.92 -20.20
N LEU A 124 -3.72 35.23 -20.05
CA LEU A 124 -4.29 35.67 -18.78
C LEU A 124 -4.16 34.64 -17.67
N SER A 125 -4.28 33.36 -18.01
CA SER A 125 -4.21 32.29 -17.02
C SER A 125 -2.77 31.92 -16.65
N VAL A 126 -1.85 31.91 -17.62
CA VAL A 126 -0.41 31.72 -17.35
C VAL A 126 0.17 32.89 -16.55
N LEU A 127 -0.29 34.13 -16.78
CA LEU A 127 0.07 35.30 -15.94
C LEU A 127 -0.57 35.25 -14.53
N GLY A 128 -1.35 34.20 -14.22
CA GLY A 128 -2.02 34.02 -12.93
C GLY A 128 -3.19 34.98 -12.68
N TRP A 129 -3.63 35.75 -13.68
CA TRP A 129 -4.73 36.71 -13.52
C TRP A 129 -6.10 36.03 -13.52
N VAL A 130 -6.19 34.83 -14.09
CA VAL A 130 -7.41 33.99 -14.09
C VAL A 130 -7.03 32.56 -13.73
N ARG A 131 -7.51 32.07 -12.59
CA ARG A 131 -7.44 30.67 -12.18
C ARG A 131 -8.87 30.16 -12.01
N LEU A 132 -9.22 29.13 -12.76
CA LEU A 132 -10.54 28.50 -12.76
C LEU A 132 -10.32 26.98 -12.78
N GLU A 133 -11.17 26.25 -12.06
CA GLU A 133 -11.16 24.78 -12.04
C GLU A 133 -11.42 24.21 -13.43
N GLN A 134 -10.67 23.16 -13.82
CA GLN A 134 -10.70 22.61 -15.19
C GLN A 134 -12.04 21.95 -15.54
N GLY A 135 -12.62 21.17 -14.62
CA GLY A 135 -13.87 20.43 -14.86
C GLY A 135 -15.03 21.29 -15.41
N PRO A 136 -15.41 22.41 -14.76
CA PRO A 136 -16.44 23.31 -15.28
C PRO A 136 -16.12 23.91 -16.67
N ILE A 137 -14.84 24.17 -16.97
CA ILE A 137 -14.41 24.74 -18.25
C ILE A 137 -14.55 23.70 -19.37
N GLU A 138 -14.12 22.46 -19.14
CA GLU A 138 -14.24 21.36 -20.10
C GLU A 138 -15.71 21.07 -20.46
N ALA A 139 -16.61 21.11 -19.46
CA ALA A 139 -18.04 20.97 -19.69
C ALA A 139 -18.60 22.09 -20.60
N ILE A 140 -18.13 23.33 -20.42
CA ILE A 140 -18.53 24.47 -21.24
C ILE A 140 -17.94 24.37 -22.67
N ILE A 141 -16.70 23.88 -22.81
CA ILE A 141 -16.06 23.60 -24.10
C ILE A 141 -16.87 22.56 -24.87
N ALA A 142 -17.23 21.44 -24.24
CA ALA A 142 -18.06 20.41 -24.85
C ALA A 142 -19.44 20.95 -25.28
N LEU A 143 -20.08 21.78 -24.46
CA LEU A 143 -21.34 22.47 -24.80
C LEU A 143 -21.20 23.39 -26.02
N SER A 144 -20.05 24.04 -26.20
CA SER A 144 -19.80 24.91 -27.36
C SER A 144 -19.71 24.12 -28.68
N ILE A 145 -19.13 22.91 -28.65
CA ILE A 145 -19.06 22.01 -29.80
C ILE A 145 -20.44 21.44 -30.11
N LEU A 146 -21.20 21.05 -29.07
CA LEU A 146 -22.58 20.60 -29.23
C LEU A 146 -23.46 21.70 -29.86
N PHE A 147 -23.26 22.95 -29.46
CA PHE A 147 -23.91 24.10 -30.09
C PHE A 147 -23.57 24.21 -31.58
N LEU A 148 -22.29 24.14 -31.94
CA LEU A 148 -21.86 24.17 -33.35
C LEU A 148 -22.47 23.01 -34.17
N ALA A 149 -22.47 21.80 -33.60
CA ALA A 149 -23.07 20.62 -34.23
C ALA A 149 -24.57 20.81 -34.48
N ARG A 150 -25.32 21.31 -33.50
CA ARG A 150 -26.75 21.66 -33.64
C ARG A 150 -26.98 22.64 -34.79
N GLU A 151 -26.21 23.73 -34.85
CA GLU A 151 -26.33 24.76 -35.89
C GLU A 151 -26.01 24.22 -37.30
N LEU A 152 -25.13 23.21 -37.38
CA LEU A 152 -24.78 22.52 -38.63
C LEU A 152 -25.94 21.72 -39.23
N VAL A 153 -26.72 21.07 -38.35
CA VAL A 153 -27.88 20.22 -38.71
C VAL A 153 -29.08 21.07 -39.11
N GLN A 154 -29.24 22.26 -38.53
CA GLN A 154 -30.40 23.11 -38.79
C GLN A 154 -30.44 23.71 -40.22
N PRO A 155 -31.64 23.83 -40.81
CA PRO A 155 -31.85 24.57 -42.06
C PRO A 155 -31.36 26.02 -41.94
N PRO A 156 -30.83 26.64 -43.02
CA PRO A 156 -30.29 28.00 -42.96
C PRO A 156 -31.22 29.05 -42.34
N GLU A 157 -32.54 28.90 -42.50
CA GLU A 157 -33.56 29.83 -42.02
C GLU A 157 -33.83 29.73 -40.50
N GLN A 158 -33.42 28.63 -39.86
CA GLN A 158 -33.69 28.35 -38.44
C GLN A 158 -32.46 28.55 -37.54
N ARG A 159 -31.30 28.83 -38.15
CA ARG A 159 -30.03 29.02 -37.44
C ARG A 159 -30.06 30.27 -36.58
N SER A 160 -29.21 30.32 -35.56
CA SER A 160 -29.07 31.48 -34.69
C SER A 160 -28.52 32.71 -35.44
N ARG A 161 -28.88 33.92 -34.98
CA ARG A 161 -28.34 35.17 -35.57
C ARG A 161 -26.81 35.28 -35.44
N LEU A 162 -26.24 34.70 -34.38
CA LEU A 162 -24.81 34.67 -34.12
C LEU A 162 -24.04 33.90 -35.20
N THR A 163 -24.55 32.74 -35.63
CA THR A 163 -23.91 31.92 -36.67
C THR A 163 -24.21 32.40 -38.09
N MET A 164 -25.36 33.03 -38.34
CA MET A 164 -25.74 33.53 -39.67
C MET A 164 -25.07 34.86 -40.05
N ALA A 165 -24.96 35.80 -39.11
CA ALA A 165 -24.50 37.16 -39.44
C ALA A 165 -22.99 37.34 -39.22
N ASN A 166 -22.42 36.74 -38.17
CA ASN A 166 -21.02 36.98 -37.76
C ASN A 166 -20.39 35.73 -37.12
N PRO A 167 -20.09 34.67 -37.90
CA PRO A 167 -19.50 33.43 -37.37
C PRO A 167 -18.15 33.64 -36.67
N TRP A 168 -17.40 34.68 -37.04
CA TRP A 168 -16.14 35.05 -36.38
C TRP A 168 -16.32 35.50 -34.92
N ILE A 169 -17.46 36.07 -34.55
CA ILE A 169 -17.75 36.46 -33.14
C ILE A 169 -17.99 35.23 -32.29
N MET A 170 -18.74 34.25 -32.82
CA MET A 170 -18.96 32.98 -32.15
C MET A 170 -17.62 32.26 -31.91
N ALA A 171 -16.79 32.16 -32.94
CA ALA A 171 -15.48 31.54 -32.83
C ALA A 171 -14.56 32.26 -31.83
N PHE A 172 -14.63 33.60 -31.77
CA PHE A 172 -13.91 34.37 -30.75
C PHE A 172 -14.40 34.05 -29.33
N VAL A 173 -15.71 34.04 -29.07
CA VAL A 173 -16.24 33.71 -27.73
C VAL A 173 -15.86 32.28 -27.31
N PHE A 174 -15.96 31.32 -28.22
CA PHE A 174 -15.57 29.94 -27.92
C PHE A 174 -14.06 29.78 -27.77
N GLY A 175 -13.26 30.53 -28.52
CA GLY A 175 -11.80 30.57 -28.34
C GLY A 175 -11.41 31.04 -26.94
N LEU A 176 -12.08 32.05 -26.38
CA LEU A 176 -11.84 32.49 -24.99
C LEU A 176 -12.05 31.33 -24.01
N LEU A 177 -13.12 30.55 -24.19
CA LEU A 177 -13.45 29.42 -23.32
C LEU A 177 -12.45 28.27 -23.47
N HIS A 178 -12.03 27.96 -24.70
CA HIS A 178 -11.05 26.89 -24.95
C HIS A 178 -9.66 27.21 -24.40
N GLY A 179 -9.23 28.47 -24.45
CA GLY A 179 -7.92 28.87 -23.92
C GLY A 179 -7.80 28.75 -22.39
N LEU A 180 -8.92 28.62 -21.69
CA LEU A 180 -8.94 28.36 -20.23
C LEU A 180 -8.74 26.87 -19.89
N GLY A 181 -9.12 25.94 -20.77
CA GLY A 181 -9.02 24.50 -20.50
C GLY A 181 -7.58 23.99 -20.42
N PHE A 182 -6.68 24.63 -21.17
CA PHE A 182 -5.27 24.23 -21.25
C PHE A 182 -4.35 24.88 -20.21
N ALA A 183 -4.82 25.92 -19.51
CA ALA A 183 -3.94 26.75 -18.72
C ALA A 183 -3.44 26.13 -17.41
N GLY A 184 -4.18 25.16 -16.84
CA GLY A 184 -3.73 24.39 -15.66
C GLY A 184 -2.46 23.59 -15.97
N ALA A 185 -2.42 22.91 -17.11
CA ALA A 185 -1.28 22.08 -17.51
C ALA A 185 0.01 22.87 -17.79
N LEU A 186 -0.09 24.15 -18.20
CA LEU A 186 1.09 24.98 -18.52
C LEU A 186 1.64 25.74 -17.30
N SER A 187 0.79 26.02 -16.30
CA SER A 187 1.18 26.62 -15.02
C SER A 187 2.10 25.69 -14.21
N ASP A 188 1.87 24.37 -14.29
CA ASP A 188 2.61 23.35 -13.54
C ASP A 188 3.97 23.00 -14.19
N VAL A 189 4.18 23.39 -15.45
CA VAL A 189 5.41 23.12 -16.22
C VAL A 189 6.52 24.16 -15.95
N GLY A 190 6.23 25.24 -15.19
CA GLY A 190 7.26 26.11 -14.61
C GLY A 190 8.11 26.86 -15.64
N LEU A 191 7.47 27.64 -16.52
CA LEU A 191 8.15 28.48 -17.51
C LEU A 191 8.97 29.62 -16.85
N PRO A 192 10.20 29.92 -17.33
CA PRO A 192 10.96 31.09 -16.87
C PRO A 192 10.26 32.41 -17.25
N ASP A 193 10.25 33.38 -16.34
CA ASP A 193 9.61 34.70 -16.54
C ASP A 193 10.20 35.49 -17.74
N ASP A 194 11.45 35.21 -18.11
CA ASP A 194 12.19 35.99 -19.13
C ASP A 194 11.85 35.60 -20.59
N ASP A 195 11.34 34.39 -20.84
CA ASP A 195 11.01 33.87 -22.19
C ASP A 195 9.50 33.62 -22.42
N LEU A 196 8.67 33.89 -21.42
CA LEU A 196 7.23 33.61 -21.42
C LEU A 196 6.51 34.19 -22.65
N TRP A 197 6.81 35.43 -23.03
CA TRP A 197 6.15 36.11 -24.15
C TRP A 197 6.50 35.48 -25.50
N LEU A 198 7.74 35.00 -25.66
CA LEU A 198 8.18 34.36 -26.89
C LEU A 198 7.62 32.93 -26.98
N ALA A 199 7.58 32.20 -25.87
CA ALA A 199 6.96 30.87 -25.80
C ALA A 199 5.46 30.93 -26.11
N LEU A 200 4.72 31.87 -25.51
CA LEU A 200 3.31 32.09 -25.80
C LEU A 200 3.08 32.48 -27.27
N LEU A 201 3.93 33.33 -27.83
CA LEU A 201 3.83 33.71 -29.25
C LEU A 201 4.02 32.49 -30.16
N LEU A 202 5.08 31.70 -29.94
CA LEU A 202 5.39 30.55 -30.78
C LEU A 202 4.36 29.44 -30.64
N PHE A 203 3.87 29.16 -29.43
CA PHE A 203 2.76 28.23 -29.21
C PHE A 203 1.51 28.61 -30.00
N ASN A 204 1.10 29.89 -29.94
CA ASN A 204 -0.09 30.37 -30.65
C ASN A 204 0.08 30.39 -32.18
N VAL A 205 1.29 30.65 -32.68
CA VAL A 205 1.60 30.47 -34.11
C VAL A 205 1.46 28.99 -34.50
N GLY A 206 1.85 28.07 -33.62
CA GLY A 206 1.68 26.62 -33.78
C GLY A 206 0.20 26.21 -33.91
N LEU A 207 -0.66 26.75 -33.04
CA LEU A 207 -2.11 26.52 -33.11
C LEU A 207 -2.69 26.94 -34.46
N GLU A 208 -2.38 28.16 -34.93
CA GLU A 208 -2.87 28.65 -36.24
C GLU A 208 -2.38 27.74 -37.39
N MET A 209 -1.12 27.31 -37.34
CA MET A 209 -0.55 26.39 -38.33
C MET A 209 -1.29 25.05 -38.35
N GLY A 210 -1.57 24.46 -37.19
CA GLY A 210 -2.36 23.23 -37.09
C GLY A 210 -3.76 23.38 -37.68
N GLN A 211 -4.41 24.53 -37.45
CA GLN A 211 -5.79 24.75 -37.91
C GLN A 211 -5.83 24.84 -39.43
N LEU A 212 -4.87 25.56 -40.02
CA LEU A 212 -4.71 25.64 -41.47
C LEU A 212 -4.44 24.25 -42.08
N MET A 213 -3.65 23.40 -41.40
CA MET A 213 -3.38 22.04 -41.85
C MET A 213 -4.67 21.19 -41.91
N ILE A 214 -5.48 21.22 -40.84
CA ILE A 214 -6.77 20.52 -40.81
C ILE A 214 -7.70 21.03 -41.93
N ILE A 215 -7.78 22.35 -42.11
CA ILE A 215 -8.62 22.96 -43.16
C ILE A 215 -8.20 22.44 -44.55
N VAL A 216 -6.91 22.41 -44.86
CA VAL A 216 -6.39 21.91 -46.13
C VAL A 216 -6.71 20.43 -46.33
N ILE A 217 -6.52 19.60 -45.29
CA ILE A 217 -6.82 18.16 -45.34
C ILE A 217 -8.30 17.93 -45.62
N VAL A 218 -9.19 18.56 -44.84
CA VAL A 218 -10.64 18.39 -44.97
C VAL A 218 -11.15 18.90 -46.32
N MET A 219 -10.67 20.06 -46.78
CA MET A 219 -11.03 20.61 -48.09
C MET A 219 -10.56 19.72 -49.24
N THR A 220 -9.38 19.10 -49.13
CA THR A 220 -8.85 18.14 -50.10
C THR A 220 -9.70 16.88 -50.16
N CYS A 221 -10.08 16.33 -48.99
CA CYS A 221 -11.01 15.20 -48.89
C CYS A 221 -12.37 15.50 -49.52
N ILE A 222 -12.94 16.69 -49.25
CA ILE A 222 -14.21 17.13 -49.86
C ILE A 222 -14.06 17.28 -51.39
N TRP A 223 -12.94 17.83 -51.86
CA TRP A 223 -12.66 17.97 -53.29
C TRP A 223 -12.56 16.60 -54.00
N PHE A 224 -11.84 15.65 -53.40
CA PHE A 224 -11.73 14.28 -53.90
C PHE A 224 -13.09 13.58 -53.93
N ALA A 225 -13.86 13.66 -52.84
CA ALA A 225 -15.21 13.09 -52.75
C ALA A 225 -16.18 13.66 -53.80
N ARG A 226 -16.05 14.95 -54.12
CA ARG A 226 -16.81 15.61 -55.20
C ARG A 226 -16.37 15.18 -56.61
N ARG A 227 -15.10 14.78 -56.77
CA ARG A 227 -14.56 14.34 -58.06
C ARG A 227 -14.97 12.91 -58.42
N PHE A 228 -15.18 12.05 -57.42
CA PHE A 228 -15.68 10.67 -57.61
C PHE A 228 -17.21 10.56 -57.77
N THR A 229 -17.97 11.65 -57.60
CA THR A 229 -19.44 11.66 -57.66
C THR A 229 -20.04 12.16 -58.99
N ALA A 230 -19.27 12.15 -60.08
CA ALA A 230 -19.76 12.46 -61.43
C ALA A 230 -20.48 11.27 -62.12
N LEU A 231 -21.53 10.71 -61.50
CA LEU A 231 -22.52 9.78 -62.11
C LEU A 231 -23.95 10.15 -61.67
N PRO A 232 -25.01 9.85 -62.47
CA PRO A 232 -26.22 10.67 -62.50
C PRO A 232 -27.23 10.42 -61.36
N MET A 233 -27.69 11.55 -60.79
CA MET A 233 -29.00 11.90 -60.17
C MET A 233 -29.78 10.96 -59.21
N VAL A 234 -29.33 9.76 -58.87
CA VAL A 234 -30.04 8.90 -57.88
C VAL A 234 -29.42 8.99 -56.47
N ILE A 235 -28.19 9.50 -56.35
CA ILE A 235 -27.45 9.64 -55.08
C ILE A 235 -27.58 11.07 -54.51
N ARG A 236 -28.78 11.67 -54.55
CA ARG A 236 -29.06 12.90 -53.80
C ARG A 236 -29.54 12.63 -52.37
N GLY A 237 -29.89 11.38 -52.04
CA GLY A 237 -30.31 10.95 -50.69
C GLY A 237 -29.20 10.49 -49.75
N ILE A 238 -27.99 10.21 -50.26
CA ILE A 238 -26.90 9.58 -49.47
C ILE A 238 -25.89 10.61 -48.93
N PHE A 239 -25.96 11.89 -49.32
CA PHE A 239 -25.18 12.96 -48.67
C PHE A 239 -25.88 13.60 -47.45
N MET A 240 -27.02 13.05 -47.05
CA MET A 240 -27.79 13.50 -45.89
C MET A 240 -27.40 12.89 -44.53
N PRO A 241 -26.61 11.79 -44.37
CA PRO A 241 -26.33 11.26 -43.04
C PRO A 241 -25.03 11.79 -42.44
N LEU A 242 -24.13 12.48 -43.17
CA LEU A 242 -22.87 12.98 -42.58
C LEU A 242 -23.11 13.98 -41.44
N LYS A 243 -24.18 14.77 -41.53
CA LYS A 243 -24.59 15.73 -40.48
C LYS A 243 -25.15 15.05 -39.23
N TYR A 244 -25.78 13.87 -39.39
CA TYR A 244 -26.40 13.13 -38.30
C TYR A 244 -25.41 12.14 -37.66
N ILE A 245 -24.47 11.58 -38.43
CA ILE A 245 -23.37 10.73 -37.93
C ILE A 245 -22.44 11.55 -37.02
N PHE A 246 -22.14 12.80 -37.37
CA PHE A 246 -21.35 13.71 -36.52
C PHE A 246 -22.06 14.07 -35.21
N ALA A 247 -23.40 14.13 -35.22
CA ALA A 247 -24.22 14.39 -34.02
C ALA A 247 -24.37 13.16 -33.12
N ILE A 248 -24.40 11.94 -33.70
CA ILE A 248 -24.52 10.67 -32.96
C ILE A 248 -23.17 10.26 -32.35
N GLY A 249 -22.05 10.52 -33.03
CA GLY A 249 -20.70 10.29 -32.47
C GLY A 249 -20.38 11.16 -31.25
N LEU A 250 -20.98 12.34 -31.14
CA LEU A 250 -20.76 13.27 -30.02
C LEU A 250 -21.49 12.87 -28.73
N ILE A 251 -22.64 12.21 -28.84
CA ILE A 251 -23.45 11.78 -27.67
C ILE A 251 -22.79 10.58 -26.97
N GLY A 252 -22.05 9.74 -27.70
CA GLY A 252 -21.32 8.60 -27.13
C GLY A 252 -20.10 8.98 -26.29
N LEU A 253 -19.54 10.19 -26.47
CA LEU A 253 -18.33 10.66 -25.77
C LEU A 253 -18.61 11.43 -24.48
N LEU A 254 -19.86 11.87 -24.24
CA LEU A 254 -20.25 12.64 -23.05
C LEU A 254 -20.55 11.79 -21.80
N ILE A 255 -20.47 10.45 -21.91
CA ILE A 255 -20.89 9.53 -20.83
C ILE A 255 -19.72 9.13 -19.91
N ASN A 256 -18.47 9.47 -20.25
CA ASN A 256 -17.27 9.06 -19.48
C ASN A 256 -16.56 10.19 -18.71
N GLY A 257 -17.19 11.36 -18.54
CA GLY A 257 -16.51 12.56 -18.02
C GLY A 257 -16.81 12.96 -16.58
N CYS A 258 -17.29 12.07 -15.71
CA CYS A 258 -17.59 12.41 -14.32
C CYS A 258 -16.91 11.45 -13.33
N SER A 259 -15.67 11.77 -12.94
CA SER A 259 -15.22 11.53 -11.57
C SER A 259 -14.03 12.46 -11.27
N GLU A 260 -14.20 13.38 -10.35
CA GLU A 260 -13.10 14.11 -9.74
C GLU A 260 -13.32 14.13 -8.23
N GLN A 261 -12.30 13.68 -7.50
CA GLN A 261 -12.22 13.67 -6.04
C GLN A 261 -10.96 14.45 -5.70
N GLN A 262 -11.13 15.57 -4.99
CA GLN A 262 -10.09 16.57 -4.75
C GLN A 262 -9.64 16.50 -3.28
N ALA A 263 -8.33 16.38 -3.06
CA ALA A 263 -7.66 16.58 -1.78
C ALA A 263 -6.66 17.73 -1.92
N ALA A 264 -6.58 18.61 -0.91
CA ALA A 264 -5.72 19.77 -0.87
C ALA A 264 -4.65 19.63 0.25
N ALA A 265 -3.49 20.25 0.04
CA ALA A 265 -2.41 20.45 1.02
C ALA A 265 -1.79 21.87 0.82
N PRO A 266 -0.83 22.33 1.64
CA PRO A 266 -1.05 23.20 2.81
C PRO A 266 -0.41 24.60 2.65
N GLU A 267 -0.85 25.57 3.47
CA GLU A 267 -0.27 26.93 3.52
C GLU A 267 0.39 27.22 4.89
N ALA A 268 1.48 27.99 4.86
CA ALA A 268 2.40 28.24 5.97
C ALA A 268 1.80 29.07 7.13
N ALA A 269 2.34 28.82 8.34
CA ALA A 269 1.84 29.30 9.63
C ALA A 269 1.89 30.84 9.85
N PRO A 270 0.76 31.45 10.27
CA PRO A 270 0.73 32.77 10.91
C PRO A 270 0.56 32.67 12.44
N GLN A 271 0.99 33.72 13.15
CA GLN A 271 0.86 33.89 14.60
C GLN A 271 -0.58 33.65 15.10
N ALA A 272 -0.70 32.93 16.23
CA ALA A 272 -1.98 32.53 16.81
C ALA A 272 -2.88 33.74 17.16
N PRO A 273 -4.12 33.80 16.63
CA PRO A 273 -5.07 34.85 16.96
C PRO A 273 -5.71 34.63 18.34
N ALA A 274 -6.25 35.71 18.91
CA ALA A 274 -6.88 35.77 20.24
C ALA A 274 -8.14 34.87 20.44
N ASP A 275 -8.45 33.99 19.47
CA ASP A 275 -9.63 33.11 19.44
C ASP A 275 -9.29 31.64 19.08
N PHE A 276 -8.02 31.23 19.23
CA PHE A 276 -7.57 29.88 18.86
C PHE A 276 -8.36 28.76 19.54
N THR A 277 -8.72 28.91 20.83
CA THR A 277 -9.44 27.86 21.57
C THR A 277 -10.81 27.54 20.97
N ASN A 278 -11.55 28.54 20.48
CA ASN A 278 -12.82 28.31 19.78
C ASN A 278 -12.59 27.74 18.38
N ALA A 279 -11.61 28.26 17.66
CA ALA A 279 -11.25 27.77 16.32
C ALA A 279 -10.81 26.30 16.34
N PHE A 280 -9.97 25.91 17.30
CA PHE A 280 -9.51 24.53 17.47
C PHE A 280 -10.65 23.59 17.81
N ARG A 281 -11.53 23.98 18.75
CA ARG A 281 -12.73 23.19 19.07
C ARG A 281 -13.64 23.04 17.84
N GLN A 282 -13.85 24.11 17.09
CA GLN A 282 -14.65 24.05 15.87
C GLN A 282 -13.99 23.13 14.83
N ALA A 283 -12.67 23.20 14.66
CA ALA A 283 -11.94 22.33 13.74
C ALA A 283 -12.11 20.85 14.09
N LEU A 284 -12.03 20.48 15.37
CA LEU A 284 -12.30 19.12 15.83
C LEU A 284 -13.76 18.68 15.57
N GLU A 285 -14.72 19.58 15.81
CA GLU A 285 -16.16 19.31 15.62
C GLU A 285 -16.57 19.21 14.13
N THR A 286 -15.82 19.84 13.21
CA THR A 286 -16.12 19.86 11.77
C THR A 286 -15.11 19.08 10.92
N ALA A 287 -14.15 18.41 11.54
CA ALA A 287 -13.08 17.68 10.86
C ALA A 287 -13.64 16.69 9.85
N GLN A 288 -13.00 16.62 8.69
CA GLN A 288 -13.24 15.64 7.63
C GLN A 288 -12.06 14.67 7.53
N PRO A 289 -12.28 13.44 7.02
CA PRO A 289 -11.18 12.50 6.78
C PRO A 289 -10.11 13.09 5.85
N GLY A 290 -8.86 13.03 6.29
CA GLY A 290 -7.68 13.62 5.65
C GLY A 290 -7.22 14.94 6.29
N ASP A 291 -8.02 15.53 7.19
CA ASP A 291 -7.69 16.82 7.79
C ASP A 291 -6.46 16.74 8.70
N VAL A 292 -5.63 17.77 8.61
CA VAL A 292 -4.52 18.04 9.53
C VAL A 292 -4.86 19.29 10.33
N ILE A 293 -5.05 19.14 11.64
CA ILE A 293 -5.38 20.22 12.56
C ILE A 293 -4.12 20.66 13.29
N GLU A 294 -3.57 21.79 12.87
CA GLU A 294 -2.34 22.37 13.43
C GLU A 294 -2.61 23.16 14.73
N VAL A 295 -1.78 22.92 15.75
CA VAL A 295 -1.77 23.60 17.05
C VAL A 295 -0.50 24.46 17.12
N PRO A 296 -0.60 25.77 16.88
CA PRO A 296 0.56 26.65 16.92
C PRO A 296 1.20 26.70 18.31
N ALA A 297 2.45 27.16 18.38
CA ALA A 297 3.12 27.34 19.66
C ALA A 297 2.37 28.35 20.54
N GLY A 298 2.09 27.95 21.78
CA GLY A 298 1.37 28.73 22.77
C GLY A 298 0.74 27.86 23.85
N THR A 299 0.24 28.50 24.92
CA THR A 299 -0.55 27.84 25.96
C THR A 299 -2.00 28.26 25.84
N TYR A 300 -2.88 27.28 25.63
CA TYR A 300 -4.29 27.49 25.34
C TYR A 300 -5.16 26.89 26.43
N THR A 301 -5.91 27.72 27.14
CA THR A 301 -6.75 27.26 28.25
C THR A 301 -8.13 26.84 27.80
N PHE A 302 -8.51 25.61 28.09
CA PHE A 302 -9.83 25.04 27.85
C PHE A 302 -10.62 24.90 29.14
N LYS A 303 -11.93 25.15 29.05
CA LYS A 303 -12.87 25.04 30.18
C LYS A 303 -13.80 23.83 30.07
N ARG A 304 -13.71 23.10 28.96
CA ARG A 304 -14.51 21.91 28.65
C ARG A 304 -13.66 20.89 27.89
N SER A 305 -14.04 19.61 27.95
CA SER A 305 -13.42 18.54 27.16
C SER A 305 -13.51 18.80 25.65
N LEU A 306 -12.51 18.31 24.92
CA LEU A 306 -12.45 18.30 23.46
C LEU A 306 -12.82 16.91 22.94
N VAL A 307 -13.49 16.85 21.79
CA VAL A 307 -14.00 15.60 21.22
C VAL A 307 -13.69 15.55 19.73
N LEU A 308 -13.20 14.40 19.25
CA LEU A 308 -13.01 14.09 17.84
C LEU A 308 -13.60 12.71 17.52
N ASN A 309 -14.49 12.63 16.55
CA ASN A 309 -15.15 11.37 16.14
C ASN A 309 -14.94 11.04 14.65
N THR A 310 -14.04 11.75 13.97
CA THR A 310 -13.82 11.61 12.54
C THR A 310 -12.55 10.79 12.30
N ASP A 311 -12.66 9.74 11.47
CA ASP A 311 -11.54 8.92 11.03
C ASP A 311 -10.55 9.70 10.16
N ASN A 312 -9.30 9.24 10.10
CA ASN A 312 -8.23 9.76 9.25
C ASN A 312 -7.90 11.23 9.52
N VAL A 313 -7.76 11.61 10.79
CA VAL A 313 -7.43 12.99 11.19
C VAL A 313 -6.07 13.00 11.90
N THR A 314 -5.26 14.01 11.56
CA THR A 314 -4.00 14.29 12.25
C THR A 314 -4.14 15.56 13.09
N ILE A 315 -3.76 15.52 14.37
CA ILE A 315 -3.55 16.71 15.20
C ILE A 315 -2.05 16.89 15.38
N ARG A 316 -1.51 18.05 15.00
CA ARG A 316 -0.06 18.32 15.05
C ARG A 316 0.22 19.59 15.81
N GLY A 317 1.15 19.57 16.77
CA GLY A 317 1.65 20.77 17.42
C GLY A 317 3.06 21.16 16.97
N ALA A 318 3.59 22.23 17.56
CA ALA A 318 4.94 22.74 17.31
C ALA A 318 6.02 22.11 18.21
N GLY A 319 5.63 21.20 19.11
CA GLY A 319 6.47 20.50 20.08
C GLY A 319 5.79 20.39 21.45
N MET A 320 6.12 19.36 22.23
CA MET A 320 5.55 19.10 23.58
C MET A 320 5.70 20.27 24.55
N ASP A 321 6.78 21.04 24.42
CA ASP A 321 7.04 22.20 25.27
C ASP A 321 6.67 23.53 24.59
N GLN A 322 6.07 23.46 23.40
CA GLN A 322 5.71 24.63 22.58
C GLN A 322 4.20 24.79 22.44
N SER A 323 3.47 23.71 22.17
CA SER A 323 2.01 23.71 21.99
C SER A 323 1.33 23.03 23.18
N ILE A 324 0.74 23.81 24.08
CA ILE A 324 0.18 23.34 25.34
C ILE A 324 -1.33 23.56 25.39
N LEU A 325 -2.09 22.47 25.51
CA LEU A 325 -3.53 22.47 25.79
C LEU A 325 -3.75 22.33 27.30
N SER A 326 -4.00 23.44 27.99
CA SER A 326 -4.17 23.48 29.44
C SER A 326 -5.64 23.41 29.83
N PHE A 327 -6.01 22.48 30.70
CA PHE A 327 -7.35 22.30 31.25
C PHE A 327 -7.47 22.84 32.67
N LYS A 328 -6.52 23.69 33.09
CA LYS A 328 -6.52 24.32 34.40
C LYS A 328 -7.84 25.05 34.68
N GLY A 329 -8.58 24.55 35.66
CA GLY A 329 -9.91 25.04 36.02
C GLY A 329 -10.98 24.72 34.98
N GLN A 330 -10.90 23.55 34.34
CA GLN A 330 -11.98 22.91 33.60
C GLN A 330 -13.23 22.82 34.47
N ILE A 331 -14.38 23.15 33.89
CA ILE A 331 -15.69 23.20 34.59
C ILE A 331 -16.71 22.23 34.00
N ALA A 332 -16.40 21.60 32.86
CA ALA A 332 -17.30 20.68 32.16
C ALA A 332 -16.52 19.54 31.47
N GLY A 333 -17.08 18.33 31.54
CA GLY A 333 -16.40 17.10 31.08
C GLY A 333 -15.23 16.72 31.99
N ALA A 334 -14.71 15.50 31.82
CA ALA A 334 -13.59 14.99 32.60
C ALA A 334 -12.31 14.98 31.77
N GLU A 335 -12.41 14.60 30.50
CA GLU A 335 -11.28 14.35 29.62
C GLU A 335 -10.67 15.66 29.09
N GLY A 336 -9.38 15.66 28.77
CA GLY A 336 -8.77 16.71 27.96
C GLY A 336 -9.22 16.61 26.51
N LEU A 337 -8.80 15.52 25.85
CA LEU A 337 -9.19 15.16 24.50
C LEU A 337 -9.72 13.72 24.46
N SER A 338 -10.95 13.55 24.02
CA SER A 338 -11.60 12.26 23.77
C SER A 338 -11.70 12.01 22.27
N VAL A 339 -11.19 10.87 21.81
CA VAL A 339 -11.16 10.49 20.39
C VAL A 339 -11.84 9.14 20.21
N SER A 340 -12.70 9.02 19.20
CA SER A 340 -13.25 7.74 18.72
C SER A 340 -13.17 7.71 17.20
N ALA A 341 -12.04 7.22 16.69
CA ALA A 341 -11.67 7.31 15.28
C ALA A 341 -10.59 6.28 14.91
N SER A 342 -10.56 5.86 13.64
CA SER A 342 -9.47 5.08 13.02
C SER A 342 -8.53 5.96 12.21
N ASN A 343 -7.29 5.51 11.95
CA ASN A 343 -6.25 6.26 11.23
C ASN A 343 -5.96 7.62 11.89
N PHE A 344 -5.95 7.64 13.23
CA PHE A 344 -5.77 8.85 14.00
C PHE A 344 -4.30 9.05 14.37
N VAL A 345 -3.80 10.27 14.13
CA VAL A 345 -2.45 10.67 14.54
C VAL A 345 -2.55 11.89 15.44
N ILE A 346 -1.86 11.85 16.58
CA ILE A 346 -1.60 13.04 17.39
C ILE A 346 -0.11 13.15 17.67
N GLU A 347 0.45 14.33 17.38
CA GLU A 347 1.88 14.56 17.58
C GLU A 347 2.25 15.98 18.04
N ASP A 348 3.37 16.07 18.76
CA ASP A 348 4.10 17.33 19.04
C ASP A 348 3.34 18.36 19.90
N LEU A 349 2.65 17.93 20.95
CA LEU A 349 1.93 18.86 21.85
C LEU A 349 1.86 18.33 23.30
N ALA A 350 1.39 19.17 24.22
CA ALA A 350 1.09 18.79 25.59
C ALA A 350 -0.38 18.98 25.97
N ILE A 351 -0.86 18.13 26.89
CA ILE A 351 -2.17 18.23 27.54
C ILE A 351 -1.93 18.28 29.05
N GLU A 352 -2.41 19.34 29.71
CA GLU A 352 -2.10 19.59 31.12
C GLU A 352 -3.35 19.82 31.98
N ASP A 353 -3.27 19.43 33.25
CA ASP A 353 -4.21 19.79 34.32
C ASP A 353 -5.68 19.44 34.03
N THR A 354 -5.96 18.28 33.43
CA THR A 354 -7.32 17.78 33.20
C THR A 354 -7.98 17.28 34.48
N VAL A 355 -9.31 17.35 34.58
CA VAL A 355 -10.05 16.83 35.75
C VAL A 355 -10.05 15.30 35.80
N GLY A 356 -10.13 14.66 34.64
CA GLY A 356 -10.01 13.21 34.42
C GLY A 356 -8.94 12.93 33.37
N ASP A 357 -9.16 11.97 32.48
CA ASP A 357 -8.14 11.47 31.54
C ASP A 357 -7.58 12.57 30.62
N ALA A 358 -6.27 12.60 30.38
CA ALA A 358 -5.68 13.65 29.54
C ALA A 358 -5.97 13.42 28.05
N LEU A 359 -5.54 12.27 27.51
CA LEU A 359 -5.85 11.83 26.15
C LEU A 359 -6.50 10.46 26.20
N LYS A 360 -7.76 10.37 25.79
CA LYS A 360 -8.50 9.11 25.66
C LYS A 360 -8.78 8.81 24.20
N VAL A 361 -8.37 7.64 23.73
CA VAL A 361 -8.72 7.11 22.41
C VAL A 361 -9.54 5.85 22.62
N ASN A 362 -10.84 5.94 22.41
CA ASN A 362 -11.79 4.85 22.61
C ASN A 362 -12.21 4.28 21.27
N GLU A 363 -11.87 3.01 21.05
CA GLU A 363 -12.12 2.26 19.82
C GLU A 363 -11.37 2.84 18.61
N GLY A 364 -11.04 1.98 17.64
CA GLY A 364 -10.40 2.39 16.38
C GLY A 364 -9.22 1.53 15.97
N ASN A 365 -8.87 1.61 14.69
CA ASN A 365 -7.74 0.91 14.09
C ASN A 365 -6.68 1.92 13.62
N ASN A 366 -5.39 1.58 13.71
CA ASN A 366 -4.26 2.38 13.26
C ASN A 366 -4.16 3.73 13.99
N ILE A 367 -3.72 3.66 15.25
CA ILE A 367 -3.62 4.81 16.15
C ILE A 367 -2.15 5.14 16.40
N THR A 368 -1.74 6.38 16.12
CA THR A 368 -0.38 6.87 16.41
C THR A 368 -0.42 8.03 17.39
N ILE A 369 0.22 7.84 18.56
CA ILE A 369 0.41 8.87 19.59
C ILE A 369 1.90 9.08 19.73
N ARG A 370 2.39 10.24 19.28
CA ARG A 370 3.83 10.46 19.10
C ARG A 370 4.28 11.79 19.68
N ARG A 371 5.29 11.79 20.55
CA ARG A 371 5.82 13.04 21.14
C ARG A 371 4.69 13.91 21.72
N VAL A 372 3.84 13.30 22.54
CA VAL A 372 2.80 13.97 23.32
C VAL A 372 3.18 13.95 24.80
N ARG A 373 3.06 15.10 25.47
CA ARG A 373 3.27 15.20 26.93
C ARG A 373 1.93 15.31 27.66
N THR A 374 1.68 14.46 28.64
CA THR A 374 0.54 14.58 29.57
C THR A 374 1.08 14.85 30.97
N GLU A 375 0.52 15.86 31.66
CA GLU A 375 1.03 16.28 32.97
C GLU A 375 -0.04 16.88 33.88
N TRP A 376 -0.03 16.46 35.15
CA TRP A 376 -0.66 17.19 36.24
C TRP A 376 0.39 18.02 36.98
N THR A 377 0.33 19.33 36.79
CA THR A 377 1.42 20.25 37.18
C THR A 377 1.53 20.46 38.70
N ASN A 378 0.55 19.98 39.47
CA ASN A 378 0.58 19.92 40.94
C ASN A 378 1.39 18.73 41.49
N GLY A 379 1.91 17.85 40.63
CA GLY A 379 2.57 16.62 41.03
C GLY A 379 1.60 15.54 41.50
N PRO A 380 2.11 14.42 42.07
CA PRO A 380 1.29 13.30 42.52
C PRO A 380 0.19 13.70 43.50
N ASP A 381 -1.07 13.51 43.10
CA ASP A 381 -2.25 13.79 43.94
C ASP A 381 -3.38 12.82 43.55
N VAL A 382 -4.10 12.32 44.56
CA VAL A 382 -5.25 11.41 44.37
C VAL A 382 -6.39 12.04 43.57
N ASN A 383 -6.45 13.37 43.49
CA ASN A 383 -7.46 14.10 42.74
C ASN A 383 -7.05 14.40 41.29
N ASN A 384 -5.86 13.96 40.86
CA ASN A 384 -5.46 14.03 39.45
C ASN A 384 -6.30 13.07 38.62
N GLY A 385 -6.34 13.30 37.31
CA GLY A 385 -6.99 12.38 36.38
C GLY A 385 -6.31 11.01 36.37
N ALA A 386 -7.12 9.99 36.06
CA ALA A 386 -6.69 8.59 36.15
C ALA A 386 -5.61 8.28 35.12
N TYR A 387 -5.87 8.58 33.84
CA TYR A 387 -4.98 8.16 32.76
C TYR A 387 -4.38 9.34 32.00
N GLY A 388 -3.06 9.31 31.76
CA GLY A 388 -2.37 10.26 30.91
C GLY A 388 -2.68 9.99 29.43
N ILE A 389 -2.06 8.95 28.86
CA ILE A 389 -2.32 8.47 27.50
C ILE A 389 -3.12 7.18 27.60
N TYR A 390 -4.31 7.16 27.00
CA TYR A 390 -5.31 6.10 27.21
C TYR A 390 -5.96 5.61 25.91
N PRO A 391 -5.24 4.89 25.02
CA PRO A 391 -5.86 4.04 24.01
C PRO A 391 -6.52 2.80 24.63
N VAL A 392 -7.76 2.55 24.24
CA VAL A 392 -8.56 1.42 24.74
C VAL A 392 -9.48 0.87 23.67
N GLN A 393 -9.59 -0.46 23.60
CA GLN A 393 -10.36 -1.17 22.55
C GLN A 393 -9.87 -0.86 21.13
N THR A 394 -8.56 -0.70 20.97
CA THR A 394 -7.92 -0.30 19.70
C THR A 394 -7.12 -1.42 19.05
N THR A 395 -6.87 -1.32 17.74
CA THR A 395 -6.02 -2.27 16.99
C THR A 395 -4.93 -1.51 16.25
N ASN A 396 -3.72 -2.06 16.14
CA ASN A 396 -2.56 -1.44 15.50
C ASN A 396 -2.21 -0.08 16.14
N VAL A 397 -1.61 -0.12 17.32
CA VAL A 397 -1.35 1.08 18.13
C VAL A 397 0.15 1.34 18.22
N LEU A 398 0.57 2.58 17.93
CA LEU A 398 1.92 3.06 18.15
C LEU A 398 1.91 4.20 19.17
N VAL A 399 2.51 3.97 20.34
CA VAL A 399 2.76 4.98 21.37
C VAL A 399 4.26 5.21 21.44
N GLU A 400 4.75 6.31 20.86
CA GLU A 400 6.19 6.58 20.81
C GLU A 400 6.68 7.98 21.19
N GLY A 401 7.79 8.06 21.92
CA GLY A 401 8.43 9.34 22.24
C GLY A 401 7.63 10.23 23.20
N ASN A 402 6.63 9.69 23.88
CA ASN A 402 5.71 10.44 24.74
C ASN A 402 6.26 10.62 26.16
N VAL A 403 5.69 11.57 26.89
CA VAL A 403 6.01 11.84 28.30
C VAL A 403 4.72 11.86 29.12
N ALA A 404 4.61 11.07 30.19
CA ALA A 404 3.44 11.04 31.06
C ALA A 404 3.82 11.23 32.53
N ILE A 405 3.22 12.25 33.16
CA ILE A 405 3.63 12.71 34.49
C ILE A 405 2.44 12.88 35.43
N ALA A 406 2.52 12.26 36.61
CA ALA A 406 1.61 12.46 37.74
C ALA A 406 0.14 12.06 37.54
N ALA A 407 -0.14 11.06 36.69
CA ALA A 407 -1.45 10.42 36.60
C ALA A 407 -1.78 9.62 37.88
N SER A 408 -3.03 9.69 38.36
CA SER A 408 -3.46 9.00 39.59
C SER A 408 -3.72 7.51 39.40
N ASP A 409 -3.76 7.03 38.16
CA ASP A 409 -3.84 5.62 37.82
C ASP A 409 -2.62 5.22 36.96
N ALA A 410 -2.65 5.44 35.65
CA ALA A 410 -1.52 5.12 34.77
C ALA A 410 -1.07 6.29 33.91
N GLY A 411 0.25 6.50 33.81
CA GLY A 411 0.82 7.51 32.93
C GLY A 411 0.54 7.20 31.46
N ILE A 412 0.92 6.00 31.05
CA ILE A 412 0.58 5.43 29.74
C ILE A 412 -0.18 4.13 29.98
N TYR A 413 -1.42 4.07 29.49
CA TYR A 413 -2.29 2.92 29.60
C TYR A 413 -2.67 2.42 28.22
N VAL A 414 -2.54 1.13 27.95
CA VAL A 414 -3.09 0.49 26.74
C VAL A 414 -3.97 -0.68 27.16
N GLY A 415 -5.28 -0.54 26.94
CA GLY A 415 -6.27 -1.52 27.41
C GLY A 415 -7.03 -2.20 26.28
N GLN A 416 -7.35 -3.47 26.46
CA GLN A 416 -8.25 -4.24 25.58
C GLN A 416 -7.90 -4.09 24.09
N SER A 417 -6.61 -4.00 23.77
CA SER A 417 -6.14 -3.66 22.43
C SER A 417 -5.39 -4.83 21.78
N GLN A 418 -5.07 -4.69 20.49
CA GLN A 418 -4.36 -5.72 19.72
C GLN A 418 -3.27 -5.12 18.85
N ASN A 419 -2.13 -5.81 18.73
CA ASN A 419 -0.95 -5.37 17.98
C ASN A 419 -0.47 -3.96 18.39
N VAL A 420 0.18 -3.91 19.55
CA VAL A 420 0.56 -2.67 20.23
C VAL A 420 2.07 -2.52 20.29
N VAL A 421 2.57 -1.32 19.99
CA VAL A 421 3.97 -0.93 20.21
C VAL A 421 4.03 0.29 21.12
N VAL A 422 4.67 0.14 22.27
CA VAL A 422 4.96 1.21 23.23
C VAL A 422 6.48 1.37 23.31
N ARG A 423 7.03 2.42 22.70
CA ARG A 423 8.48 2.60 22.63
C ARG A 423 9.00 4.01 22.86
N ASN A 424 10.23 4.12 23.37
CA ASN A 424 10.92 5.40 23.53
C ASN A 424 10.14 6.42 24.38
N ASN A 425 9.26 5.99 25.28
CA ASN A 425 8.45 6.87 26.13
C ASN A 425 9.11 7.09 27.50
N ARG A 426 8.72 8.17 28.20
CA ARG A 426 9.07 8.43 29.60
C ARG A 426 7.80 8.51 30.45
N ALA A 427 7.69 7.66 31.47
CA ALA A 427 6.62 7.72 32.45
C ALA A 427 7.20 7.92 33.84
N GLU A 428 6.80 9.00 34.52
CA GLU A 428 7.32 9.35 35.83
C GLU A 428 6.28 9.92 36.80
N TYR A 429 6.45 9.63 38.09
CA TYR A 429 5.57 10.11 39.15
C TYR A 429 4.10 9.68 39.04
N ASN A 430 3.80 8.63 38.28
CA ASN A 430 2.46 8.04 38.16
C ASN A 430 2.27 6.93 39.21
N VAL A 431 1.04 6.40 39.38
CA VAL A 431 0.86 5.14 40.11
C VAL A 431 1.44 3.99 39.30
N ALA A 432 0.86 3.68 38.14
CA ALA A 432 1.49 2.85 37.12
C ALA A 432 2.22 3.72 36.10
N GLY A 433 3.51 3.47 35.86
CA GLY A 433 4.24 4.17 34.80
C GLY A 433 3.65 3.85 33.43
N ILE A 434 3.76 2.59 33.03
CA ILE A 434 3.17 2.03 31.81
C ILE A 434 2.32 0.82 32.20
N GLU A 435 1.08 0.76 31.73
CA GLU A 435 0.17 -0.34 31.97
C GLU A 435 -0.35 -0.93 30.65
N ILE A 436 -0.19 -2.25 30.51
CA ILE A 436 -0.73 -3.05 29.41
C ILE A 436 -1.81 -3.95 30.00
N GLU A 437 -3.08 -3.63 29.73
CA GLU A 437 -4.22 -4.30 30.34
C GLU A 437 -5.02 -5.08 29.29
N ASN A 438 -5.28 -6.37 29.50
CA ASN A 438 -6.11 -7.22 28.64
C ASN A 438 -5.78 -7.11 27.13
N THR A 439 -4.51 -6.89 26.79
CA THR A 439 -4.05 -6.60 25.42
C THR A 439 -3.39 -7.84 24.80
N ILE A 440 -3.63 -8.07 23.50
CA ILE A 440 -3.11 -9.21 22.74
C ILE A 440 -1.97 -8.72 21.84
N GLY A 441 -0.77 -9.23 22.06
CA GLY A 441 0.41 -8.87 21.25
C GLY A 441 0.86 -7.44 21.50
N ALA A 442 1.75 -7.26 22.49
CA ALA A 442 2.28 -5.94 22.85
C ALA A 442 3.81 -5.95 22.99
N ASP A 443 4.46 -5.00 22.33
CA ASP A 443 5.89 -4.74 22.44
C ASP A 443 6.13 -3.46 23.25
N VAL A 444 6.72 -3.61 24.43
CA VAL A 444 7.05 -2.49 25.33
C VAL A 444 8.57 -2.39 25.45
N TYR A 445 9.19 -1.45 24.73
CA TYR A 445 10.66 -1.37 24.69
C TYR A 445 11.28 0.02 24.59
N ASN A 446 12.53 0.14 25.02
CA ASN A 446 13.28 1.41 25.07
C ASN A 446 12.56 2.53 25.85
N ASN A 447 11.68 2.17 26.80
CA ASN A 447 11.00 3.16 27.63
C ASN A 447 11.78 3.43 28.92
N VAL A 448 11.52 4.58 29.53
CA VAL A 448 12.01 4.95 30.85
C VAL A 448 10.81 5.03 31.80
N ALA A 449 10.71 4.11 32.74
CA ALA A 449 9.72 4.12 33.81
C ALA A 449 10.42 4.37 35.15
N THR A 450 10.32 5.60 35.65
CA THR A 450 11.05 6.03 36.87
C THR A 450 10.19 6.80 37.85
N ASN A 451 10.47 6.68 39.14
CA ASN A 451 9.76 7.42 40.19
C ASN A 451 8.23 7.23 40.17
N ASN A 452 7.72 6.12 39.64
CA ASN A 452 6.30 5.76 39.75
C ASN A 452 6.05 4.98 41.05
N THR A 453 4.82 4.54 41.31
CA THR A 453 4.54 3.54 42.37
C THR A 453 4.93 2.14 41.90
N GLY A 454 4.52 1.80 40.68
CA GLY A 454 4.96 0.64 39.91
C GLY A 454 5.47 1.08 38.53
N GLY A 455 6.55 0.47 38.04
CA GLY A 455 7.17 0.84 36.77
C GLY A 455 6.35 0.46 35.55
N ILE A 456 6.33 -0.84 35.21
CA ILE A 456 5.59 -1.40 34.07
C ILE A 456 4.66 -2.50 34.56
N LEU A 457 3.38 -2.43 34.23
CA LEU A 457 2.34 -3.37 34.68
C LEU A 457 1.75 -4.10 33.46
N VAL A 458 1.61 -5.43 33.56
CA VAL A 458 1.01 -6.29 32.53
C VAL A 458 -0.12 -7.10 33.16
N PHE A 459 -1.34 -6.62 33.01
CA PHE A 459 -2.50 -7.03 33.80
C PHE A 459 -3.59 -7.66 32.94
N ASN A 460 -4.33 -8.64 33.49
CA ASN A 460 -5.66 -9.00 33.02
C ASN A 460 -6.69 -8.71 34.12
N MET A 461 -7.76 -8.01 33.76
CA MET A 461 -8.83 -7.64 34.66
C MET A 461 -10.02 -8.61 34.61
N PRO A 462 -10.61 -8.96 35.76
CA PRO A 462 -11.59 -10.04 35.89
C PRO A 462 -12.93 -9.81 35.19
N GLN A 463 -13.35 -8.56 34.96
CA GLN A 463 -14.67 -8.22 34.40
C GLN A 463 -14.66 -8.02 32.88
N ILE A 464 -13.52 -8.27 32.24
CA ILE A 464 -13.30 -7.93 30.83
C ILE A 464 -13.24 -9.23 30.01
N PRO A 465 -14.09 -9.38 28.96
CA PRO A 465 -14.18 -10.62 28.19
C PRO A 465 -13.01 -10.82 27.21
N GLN A 466 -12.08 -9.88 27.06
CA GLN A 466 -10.86 -10.08 26.28
C GLN A 466 -9.72 -10.51 27.21
N ARG A 467 -9.14 -11.69 26.99
CA ARG A 467 -7.91 -12.10 27.67
C ARG A 467 -6.71 -11.47 26.96
N GLY A 468 -5.83 -10.81 27.70
CA GLY A 468 -4.54 -10.37 27.20
C GLY A 468 -3.47 -11.46 27.33
N HIS A 469 -2.57 -11.52 26.35
CA HIS A 469 -1.43 -12.43 26.33
C HIS A 469 -0.39 -11.96 25.30
N SER A 470 0.77 -12.63 25.24
CA SER A 470 1.84 -12.36 24.26
C SER A 470 2.44 -10.95 24.41
N THR A 471 2.74 -10.53 25.65
CA THR A 471 3.38 -9.23 25.93
C THR A 471 4.88 -9.39 26.09
N ARG A 472 5.67 -8.56 25.41
CA ARG A 472 7.14 -8.54 25.48
C ARG A 472 7.61 -7.21 26.05
N VAL A 473 8.29 -7.25 27.18
CA VAL A 473 8.88 -6.11 27.88
C VAL A 473 10.39 -6.20 27.77
N TYR A 474 11.01 -5.35 26.95
CA TYR A 474 12.46 -5.46 26.71
C TYR A 474 13.20 -4.15 26.51
N LYS A 475 14.50 -4.11 26.85
CA LYS A 475 15.35 -2.90 26.68
C LYS A 475 14.80 -1.64 27.34
N ASN A 476 14.04 -1.78 28.42
CA ASN A 476 13.54 -0.64 29.19
C ASN A 476 14.48 -0.30 30.35
N GLU A 477 14.45 0.97 30.75
CA GLU A 477 15.05 1.49 31.98
C GLU A 477 13.95 1.64 33.04
N VAL A 478 13.90 0.72 34.01
CA VAL A 478 12.84 0.66 35.04
C VAL A 478 13.46 0.83 36.41
N HIS A 479 13.47 2.04 36.95
CA HIS A 479 14.23 2.32 38.16
C HIS A 479 13.59 3.30 39.13
N ASN A 480 13.93 3.18 40.41
CA ASN A 480 13.49 4.11 41.45
C ASN A 480 11.96 4.27 41.53
N ASN A 481 11.16 3.26 41.18
CA ASN A 481 9.70 3.34 41.20
C ASN A 481 9.16 3.22 42.64
N ASN A 482 9.50 4.21 43.47
CA ASN A 482 9.29 4.23 44.92
C ASN A 482 8.30 5.31 45.39
N THR A 483 7.60 5.97 44.48
CA THR A 483 6.58 6.97 44.84
C THR A 483 5.46 6.27 45.61
N ALA A 484 4.97 6.92 46.67
CA ALA A 484 3.88 6.37 47.47
C ALA A 484 2.61 6.23 46.61
N ASN A 485 1.89 5.13 46.75
CA ASN A 485 0.65 4.91 45.99
C ASN A 485 -0.37 5.99 46.34
N PHE A 486 -0.84 6.73 45.32
CA PHE A 486 -1.81 7.81 45.44
C PHE A 486 -3.07 7.56 44.59
N ALA A 487 -3.31 6.31 44.20
CA ALA A 487 -4.52 5.96 43.45
C ALA A 487 -5.78 6.12 44.29
N ALA A 488 -6.89 6.37 43.60
CA ALA A 488 -8.20 6.42 44.25
C ALA A 488 -8.51 5.07 44.95
N PRO A 489 -8.97 5.07 46.21
CA PRO A 489 -9.29 3.84 46.92
C PRO A 489 -10.29 2.96 46.17
N GLY A 490 -9.97 1.68 45.98
CA GLY A 490 -10.84 0.70 45.31
C GLY A 490 -10.58 0.52 43.81
N THR A 491 -9.69 1.31 43.20
CA THR A 491 -9.19 1.03 41.84
C THR A 491 -8.25 -0.18 41.84
N ALA A 492 -7.98 -0.75 40.66
CA ALA A 492 -7.12 -1.93 40.55
C ALA A 492 -5.69 -1.65 41.03
N VAL A 493 -5.12 -0.53 40.58
CA VAL A 493 -3.76 -0.10 40.92
C VAL A 493 -3.62 0.41 42.36
N SER A 494 -4.71 0.66 43.09
CA SER A 494 -4.64 1.03 44.51
C SER A 494 -4.03 -0.07 45.39
N GLY A 495 -3.99 -1.31 44.89
CA GLY A 495 -3.31 -2.43 45.53
C GLY A 495 -1.83 -2.61 45.18
N VAL A 496 -1.29 -1.80 44.26
CA VAL A 496 0.10 -1.93 43.79
C VAL A 496 1.06 -1.47 44.90
N PRO A 497 1.97 -2.35 45.38
CA PRO A 497 2.97 -1.95 46.36
C PRO A 497 3.93 -0.93 45.76
N ALA A 498 4.14 0.18 46.45
CA ALA A 498 5.19 1.15 46.08
C ALA A 498 6.56 0.46 46.08
N GLY A 499 7.39 0.74 45.09
CA GLY A 499 8.69 0.08 44.94
C GLY A 499 8.66 -1.14 44.01
N SER A 500 7.66 -1.27 43.14
CA SER A 500 7.58 -2.41 42.22
C SER A 500 8.16 -2.04 40.85
N GLY A 501 9.10 -2.84 40.34
CA GLY A 501 9.68 -2.62 39.01
C GLY A 501 8.73 -2.99 37.87
N VAL A 502 8.71 -4.27 37.49
CA VAL A 502 7.74 -4.84 36.53
C VAL A 502 6.74 -5.72 37.29
N ILE A 503 5.45 -5.60 37.00
CA ILE A 503 4.39 -6.39 37.66
C ILE A 503 3.60 -7.15 36.61
N ILE A 504 3.41 -8.44 36.83
CA ILE A 504 2.49 -9.29 36.06
C ILE A 504 1.32 -9.67 36.97
N ASN A 505 0.09 -9.45 36.50
CA ASN A 505 -1.11 -9.93 37.19
C ASN A 505 -2.01 -10.73 36.25
N SER A 506 -2.20 -12.01 36.56
CA SER A 506 -3.15 -12.91 35.86
C SER A 506 -2.98 -12.93 34.33
N ASN A 507 -1.76 -12.73 33.84
CA ASN A 507 -1.46 -12.63 32.42
C ASN A 507 -0.55 -13.77 31.97
N ASP A 508 -0.58 -14.06 30.68
CA ASP A 508 0.01 -15.25 30.09
C ASP A 508 0.96 -14.90 28.96
N LYS A 509 1.93 -15.78 28.71
CA LYS A 509 2.87 -15.63 27.60
C LYS A 509 3.55 -14.26 27.66
N VAL A 510 4.21 -13.97 28.78
CA VAL A 510 4.90 -12.70 28.99
C VAL A 510 6.41 -12.93 28.96
N GLU A 511 7.11 -12.19 28.10
CA GLU A 511 8.58 -12.17 28.06
C GLU A 511 9.11 -10.87 28.67
N ILE A 512 10.02 -10.98 29.65
CA ILE A 512 10.74 -9.85 30.25
C ILE A 512 12.23 -10.08 30.01
N PHE A 513 12.84 -9.29 29.12
CA PHE A 513 14.24 -9.51 28.76
C PHE A 513 15.06 -8.28 28.39
N ASP A 514 16.37 -8.35 28.56
CA ASP A 514 17.31 -7.28 28.22
C ASP A 514 16.93 -5.90 28.82
N ASN A 515 16.20 -5.86 29.95
CA ASN A 515 15.86 -4.62 30.65
C ASN A 515 16.92 -4.28 31.69
N ASN A 516 17.01 -2.99 32.05
CA ASN A 516 17.74 -2.53 33.22
C ASN A 516 16.73 -2.16 34.32
N ILE A 517 16.62 -3.01 35.34
CA ILE A 517 15.60 -2.89 36.40
C ILE A 517 16.30 -2.73 37.75
N THR A 518 16.25 -1.53 38.33
CA THR A 518 17.10 -1.20 39.48
C THR A 518 16.41 -0.37 40.57
N ASN A 519 16.83 -0.53 41.81
CA ASN A 519 16.46 0.34 42.94
C ASN A 519 14.94 0.45 43.20
N ASN A 520 14.20 -0.65 43.01
CA ASN A 520 12.76 -0.72 43.30
C ASN A 520 12.54 -1.37 44.69
N ASN A 521 12.02 -0.61 45.64
CA ASN A 521 12.03 -0.97 47.08
C ASN A 521 11.31 -2.28 47.45
N THR A 522 10.31 -2.69 46.67
CA THR A 522 9.57 -3.96 46.85
C THR A 522 10.26 -5.12 46.17
N ALA A 523 10.41 -5.06 44.84
CA ALA A 523 11.09 -6.08 44.04
C ALA A 523 11.30 -5.54 42.62
N ASN A 524 12.26 -6.12 41.90
CA ASN A 524 12.49 -5.79 40.49
C ASN A 524 11.38 -6.39 39.60
N ILE A 525 10.92 -7.61 39.89
CA ILE A 525 9.77 -8.22 39.24
C ILE A 525 8.80 -8.78 40.28
N VAL A 526 7.51 -8.51 40.11
CA VAL A 526 6.41 -9.03 40.93
C VAL A 526 5.45 -9.82 40.05
N ILE A 527 5.22 -11.09 40.36
CA ILE A 527 4.28 -11.96 39.64
C ILE A 527 3.15 -12.34 40.58
N SER A 528 1.92 -12.12 40.14
CA SER A 528 0.73 -12.32 40.97
C SER A 528 -0.44 -12.90 40.17
N SER A 529 -1.26 -13.67 40.86
CA SER A 529 -2.58 -14.12 40.41
C SER A 529 -3.67 -13.16 40.85
N TYR A 530 -4.88 -13.37 40.35
CA TYR A 530 -6.08 -12.65 40.77
C TYR A 530 -6.29 -12.72 42.29
N PHE A 531 -5.94 -13.85 42.92
CA PHE A 531 -6.22 -14.11 44.33
C PHE A 531 -5.35 -13.29 45.29
N SER A 532 -4.21 -12.82 44.81
CA SER A 532 -3.30 -11.95 45.58
C SER A 532 -3.54 -10.47 45.30
N ALA A 533 -4.43 -10.14 44.35
CA ALA A 533 -4.77 -8.78 44.03
C ALA A 533 -5.75 -8.17 45.04
N ASN A 534 -5.63 -6.87 45.33
CA ASN A 534 -6.49 -6.18 46.29
C ASN A 534 -7.98 -6.12 45.86
N TYR A 535 -8.29 -6.46 44.60
CA TYR A 535 -9.66 -6.53 44.07
C TYR A 535 -10.23 -7.97 44.02
N ALA A 536 -9.52 -8.96 44.58
CA ALA A 536 -9.99 -10.33 44.66
C ALA A 536 -11.33 -10.44 45.43
N GLY A 537 -12.30 -11.15 44.86
CA GLY A 537 -13.62 -11.38 45.46
C GLY A 537 -14.52 -10.13 45.54
N GLN A 538 -14.04 -8.98 45.05
CA GLN A 538 -14.82 -7.72 45.02
C GLN A 538 -15.49 -7.50 43.66
N ARG A 539 -15.13 -8.29 42.64
CA ARG A 539 -15.58 -8.14 41.26
C ARG A 539 -16.11 -9.46 40.72
N ASP A 540 -17.13 -9.39 39.87
CA ASP A 540 -17.61 -10.55 39.11
C ASP A 540 -16.52 -11.02 38.13
N LEU A 541 -16.48 -12.33 37.87
CA LEU A 541 -15.55 -12.90 36.90
C LEU A 541 -16.25 -13.05 35.55
N ALA A 542 -15.61 -12.60 34.47
CA ALA A 542 -15.99 -12.91 33.10
C ALA A 542 -15.84 -14.42 32.85
N GLU A 543 -16.68 -14.97 31.96
CA GLU A 543 -16.75 -16.43 31.71
C GLU A 543 -15.41 -17.02 31.27
N ASN A 544 -14.59 -16.23 30.59
CA ASN A 544 -13.30 -16.62 30.03
C ASN A 544 -12.11 -15.94 30.71
N PHE A 545 -12.30 -15.35 31.89
CA PHE A 545 -11.20 -14.78 32.66
C PHE A 545 -10.32 -15.90 33.23
N ASP A 546 -9.02 -15.80 32.97
CA ASP A 546 -8.01 -16.66 33.57
C ASP A 546 -7.38 -15.95 34.78
N PRO A 547 -7.53 -16.46 36.01
CA PRO A 547 -6.99 -15.82 37.20
C PRO A 547 -5.51 -16.13 37.45
N TYR A 548 -4.86 -16.99 36.66
CA TYR A 548 -3.51 -17.47 36.90
C TYR A 548 -2.51 -16.86 35.91
N PRO A 549 -1.29 -16.51 36.36
CA PRO A 549 -0.20 -16.21 35.43
C PRO A 549 0.42 -17.51 34.92
N GLU A 550 0.62 -17.64 33.61
CA GLU A 550 1.23 -18.82 32.98
C GLU A 550 2.21 -18.43 31.86
N ASP A 551 3.18 -19.30 31.55
CA ASP A 551 4.18 -19.09 30.49
C ASP A 551 4.92 -17.73 30.61
N ILE A 552 5.45 -17.46 31.80
CA ILE A 552 6.25 -16.25 32.07
C ILE A 552 7.73 -16.53 31.87
N PHE A 553 8.41 -15.73 31.06
CA PHE A 553 9.79 -15.94 30.68
C PHE A 553 10.66 -14.74 31.04
N ILE A 554 11.71 -14.95 31.84
CA ILE A 554 12.59 -13.89 32.35
C ILE A 554 14.04 -14.23 32.01
N TYR A 555 14.72 -13.39 31.21
CA TYR A 555 16.10 -13.64 30.80
C TYR A 555 16.86 -12.39 30.37
N GLY A 556 18.19 -12.38 30.48
CA GLY A 556 19.02 -11.28 29.96
C GLY A 556 18.85 -9.90 30.64
N ASN A 557 18.03 -9.78 31.68
CA ASN A 557 17.84 -8.52 32.40
C ASN A 557 19.02 -8.24 33.34
N LEU A 558 19.32 -6.96 33.52
CA LEU A 558 20.19 -6.47 34.57
C LEU A 558 19.34 -6.07 35.78
N PHE A 559 19.62 -6.70 36.92
CA PHE A 559 19.05 -6.34 38.21
C PHE A 559 20.12 -5.70 39.10
N GLU A 560 19.77 -4.60 39.77
CA GLU A 560 20.64 -3.95 40.76
C GLU A 560 19.81 -3.28 41.87
N GLY A 561 20.00 -3.72 43.12
CA GLY A 561 19.30 -3.18 44.27
C GLY A 561 17.79 -3.46 44.28
N GLY A 562 17.11 -3.04 45.35
CA GLY A 562 15.69 -3.32 45.57
C GLY A 562 15.44 -4.43 46.60
N GLY A 563 14.18 -4.57 47.04
CA GLY A 563 13.78 -5.60 47.99
C GLY A 563 13.99 -5.27 49.48
N GLN A 564 14.62 -4.14 49.83
CA GLN A 564 14.92 -3.79 51.23
C GLN A 564 13.72 -3.20 51.98
N ALA A 565 12.77 -2.57 51.29
CA ALA A 565 11.67 -1.82 51.91
C ALA A 565 10.33 -2.03 51.17
N PRO A 566 9.75 -3.25 51.24
CA PRO A 566 8.51 -3.54 50.54
C PRO A 566 7.36 -2.59 50.86
N GLY A 567 6.63 -2.17 49.82
CA GLY A 567 5.57 -1.17 49.88
C GLY A 567 4.26 -1.65 50.50
N SER A 568 4.24 -2.82 51.15
CA SER A 568 3.09 -3.34 51.89
C SER A 568 3.52 -3.94 53.23
N SER A 569 2.63 -3.88 54.23
CA SER A 569 2.93 -4.38 55.57
C SER A 569 3.12 -5.89 55.60
N TYR A 570 2.31 -6.64 54.85
CA TYR A 570 2.44 -8.11 54.81
C TYR A 570 3.73 -8.55 54.11
N LEU A 571 4.15 -7.87 53.03
CA LEU A 571 5.43 -8.16 52.38
C LEU A 571 6.60 -7.83 53.30
N THR A 572 6.50 -6.76 54.09
CA THR A 572 7.51 -6.43 55.11
C THR A 572 7.60 -7.54 56.16
N GLU A 573 6.46 -8.05 56.65
CA GLU A 573 6.42 -9.16 57.62
C GLU A 573 7.02 -10.45 57.04
N VAL A 574 6.72 -10.78 55.77
CA VAL A 574 7.32 -11.94 55.08
C VAL A 574 8.83 -11.75 54.91
N LYS A 575 9.29 -10.58 54.47
CA LYS A 575 10.72 -10.28 54.34
C LYS A 575 11.44 -10.44 55.67
N ASP A 576 10.90 -9.84 56.73
CA ASP A 576 11.50 -9.88 58.06
C ASP A 576 11.52 -11.29 58.65
N ALA A 577 10.50 -12.10 58.37
CA ALA A 577 10.43 -13.49 58.81
C ALA A 577 11.46 -14.39 58.10
N VAL A 578 11.70 -14.18 56.80
CA VAL A 578 12.55 -15.04 55.97
C VAL A 578 14.01 -14.58 55.96
N TYR A 579 14.24 -13.28 55.82
CA TYR A 579 15.56 -12.67 55.60
C TYR A 579 16.03 -11.78 56.76
N GLY A 580 15.15 -11.51 57.74
CA GLY A 580 15.44 -10.61 58.86
C GLY A 580 15.17 -9.13 58.54
N SER A 581 15.21 -8.29 59.58
CA SER A 581 14.89 -6.85 59.45
C SER A 581 15.79 -6.11 58.47
N ASP A 582 17.07 -6.49 58.42
CA ASP A 582 18.08 -5.88 57.55
C ASP A 582 18.27 -6.65 56.22
N GLY A 583 17.51 -7.73 56.01
CA GLY A 583 17.55 -8.52 54.79
C GLY A 583 16.73 -7.91 53.65
N GLU A 584 16.92 -8.43 52.45
CA GLU A 584 16.25 -7.99 51.22
C GLU A 584 15.58 -9.16 50.51
N PHE A 585 14.48 -8.90 49.80
CA PHE A 585 13.93 -9.87 48.87
C PHE A 585 14.86 -10.08 47.67
N PRO A 586 14.81 -11.27 47.04
CA PRO A 586 15.45 -11.48 45.75
C PRO A 586 14.78 -10.66 44.65
N ASP A 587 15.39 -10.65 43.46
CA ASP A 587 14.95 -9.83 42.33
C ASP A 587 13.50 -10.07 41.91
N ILE A 588 13.05 -11.32 42.02
CA ILE A 588 11.73 -11.76 41.56
C ILE A 588 10.93 -12.28 42.76
N ILE A 589 9.71 -11.78 42.94
CA ILE A 589 8.74 -12.35 43.89
C ILE A 589 7.52 -12.87 43.14
N TRP A 590 7.01 -14.02 43.57
CA TRP A 590 5.82 -14.66 43.01
C TRP A 590 4.89 -15.13 44.12
N ASP A 591 3.59 -14.94 43.94
CA ASP A 591 2.57 -15.36 44.92
C ASP A 591 2.44 -16.88 45.11
N GLY A 592 2.94 -17.68 44.18
CA GLY A 592 2.95 -19.13 44.27
C GLY A 592 1.65 -19.82 43.88
N ILE A 593 0.67 -19.07 43.35
CA ILE A 593 -0.65 -19.62 43.02
C ILE A 593 -0.63 -20.11 41.57
N ILE A 594 -0.90 -21.40 41.38
CA ILE A 594 -0.87 -22.09 40.08
C ILE A 594 -2.26 -22.55 39.64
N SER A 595 -2.46 -22.65 38.33
CA SER A 595 -3.68 -23.18 37.75
C SER A 595 -3.90 -24.66 38.12
N PRO A 596 -5.12 -25.07 38.52
CA PRO A 596 -5.41 -26.47 38.84
C PRO A 596 -5.42 -27.38 37.59
N THR A 597 -5.42 -26.79 36.39
CA THR A 597 -5.38 -27.52 35.11
C THR A 597 -3.98 -27.58 34.50
N LEU A 598 -2.97 -27.00 35.15
CA LEU A 598 -1.59 -27.05 34.68
C LEU A 598 -1.10 -28.49 34.58
N ALA A 599 -0.48 -28.86 33.45
CA ALA A 599 0.03 -30.20 33.23
C ALA A 599 1.18 -30.52 34.21
N GLU A 600 1.24 -31.76 34.68
CA GLU A 600 2.29 -32.22 35.61
C GLU A 600 3.67 -32.06 34.94
N GLY A 601 4.53 -31.21 35.52
CA GLY A 601 5.88 -30.92 35.01
C GLY A 601 5.98 -29.70 34.08
N GLN A 602 4.89 -28.99 33.79
CA GLN A 602 4.94 -27.72 33.07
C GLN A 602 5.42 -26.59 33.99
N ALA A 603 6.43 -25.84 33.57
CA ALA A 603 6.92 -24.69 34.30
C ALA A 603 6.00 -23.48 34.05
N VAL A 604 5.53 -22.85 35.13
CA VAL A 604 4.69 -21.64 35.08
C VAL A 604 5.51 -20.39 34.78
N ILE A 605 6.72 -20.35 35.35
CA ILE A 605 7.66 -19.25 35.25
C ILE A 605 9.03 -19.85 34.98
N CYS A 606 9.67 -19.39 33.91
CA CYS A 606 11.02 -19.74 33.52
C CYS A 606 11.97 -18.57 33.73
N VAL A 607 13.06 -18.82 34.48
CA VAL A 607 14.06 -17.81 34.80
C VAL A 607 15.42 -18.26 34.27
N GLN A 608 15.90 -17.60 33.21
CA GLN A 608 17.23 -17.76 32.63
C GLN A 608 18.01 -16.45 32.74
N ASN A 609 18.14 -15.93 33.95
CA ASN A 609 18.62 -14.57 34.21
C ASN A 609 19.87 -14.53 35.12
N GLY A 610 20.84 -15.40 34.85
CA GLY A 610 22.07 -15.48 35.64
C GLY A 610 21.82 -15.93 37.07
N ASP A 611 22.30 -15.15 38.04
CA ASP A 611 22.19 -15.44 39.48
C ASP A 611 20.86 -14.95 40.10
N ALA A 612 19.90 -14.48 39.29
CA ALA A 612 18.62 -14.00 39.78
C ALA A 612 17.82 -15.13 40.46
N GLU A 613 17.27 -14.81 41.63
CA GLU A 613 16.45 -15.73 42.42
C GLU A 613 14.96 -15.34 42.36
N LEU A 614 14.09 -16.35 42.49
CA LEU A 614 12.64 -16.18 42.57
C LEU A 614 12.14 -16.68 43.92
N LEU A 615 11.55 -15.78 44.71
CA LEU A 615 10.87 -16.11 45.96
C LEU A 615 9.39 -16.40 45.71
N ASN A 616 8.98 -17.64 46.03
CA ASN A 616 7.57 -17.96 46.19
C ASN A 616 7.15 -17.58 47.62
N ILE A 617 6.21 -16.65 47.76
CA ILE A 617 5.73 -16.20 49.08
C ILE A 617 4.66 -17.10 49.69
N ASP A 618 4.18 -18.13 48.97
CA ASP A 618 3.21 -19.12 49.44
C ASP A 618 1.86 -18.50 49.85
N ALA A 619 1.33 -17.60 49.01
CA ALA A 619 0.11 -16.84 49.31
C ALA A 619 -1.11 -17.75 49.49
N ALA A 620 -1.19 -18.87 48.76
CA ALA A 620 -2.29 -19.84 48.87
C ALA A 620 -2.37 -20.52 50.26
N ASN A 621 -1.26 -20.57 51.00
CA ASN A 621 -1.19 -21.21 52.33
C ASN A 621 -0.90 -20.17 53.43
N GLU A 622 -1.39 -18.94 53.28
CA GLU A 622 -1.23 -17.87 54.27
C GLU A 622 0.25 -17.58 54.62
N PHE A 623 1.13 -17.65 53.62
CA PHE A 623 2.57 -17.39 53.76
C PHE A 623 3.26 -18.36 54.76
N ALA A 624 2.74 -19.57 54.91
CA ALA A 624 3.24 -20.54 55.88
C ALA A 624 4.65 -21.04 55.56
N ASN A 625 5.01 -21.17 54.27
CA ASN A 625 6.30 -21.69 53.86
C ASN A 625 6.90 -20.97 52.62
N PRO A 626 7.21 -19.67 52.74
CA PRO A 626 7.90 -18.93 51.68
C PRO A 626 9.28 -19.56 51.40
N ASN A 627 9.61 -19.74 50.12
CA ASN A 627 10.85 -20.43 49.74
C ASN A 627 11.37 -20.00 48.35
N VAL A 628 12.67 -20.20 48.15
CA VAL A 628 13.35 -20.07 46.85
C VAL A 628 13.68 -21.48 46.36
N ASN A 629 13.04 -21.91 45.28
CA ASN A 629 13.30 -23.21 44.64
C ASN A 629 13.49 -23.05 43.13
N MET A 630 14.71 -22.69 42.73
CA MET A 630 15.04 -22.44 41.33
C MET A 630 14.97 -23.68 40.44
N GLY A 631 15.01 -24.91 41.00
CA GLY A 631 14.96 -26.15 40.21
C GLY A 631 13.67 -26.31 39.40
N ASN A 632 12.57 -25.68 39.83
CA ASN A 632 11.28 -25.69 39.13
C ASN A 632 11.14 -24.54 38.10
N HIS A 633 12.12 -23.64 38.05
CA HIS A 633 12.13 -22.45 37.20
C HIS A 633 13.28 -22.44 36.18
N ASP A 634 14.17 -23.45 36.26
CA ASP A 634 15.23 -23.70 35.28
C ASP A 634 14.66 -24.48 34.08
N CYS A 635 14.09 -23.74 33.13
CA CYS A 635 13.49 -24.26 31.90
C CYS A 635 14.01 -23.53 30.66
N THR A 636 13.88 -24.17 29.49
CA THR A 636 14.31 -23.59 28.20
C THR A 636 13.17 -22.78 27.60
N VAL A 637 13.47 -21.54 27.18
CA VAL A 637 12.49 -20.62 26.60
C VAL A 637 12.53 -20.73 25.08
N ASP A 638 11.44 -21.17 24.47
CA ASP A 638 11.18 -20.90 23.06
C ASP A 638 10.77 -19.42 22.96
N LYS A 639 11.73 -18.56 22.60
CA LYS A 639 11.53 -17.11 22.49
C LYS A 639 10.34 -16.81 21.59
N PHE A 640 9.48 -15.86 21.95
CA PHE A 640 8.45 -15.43 21.04
C PHE A 640 9.14 -14.73 19.86
N CYS A 641 9.16 -15.40 18.71
CA CYS A 641 9.22 -14.68 17.44
C CYS A 641 8.13 -13.63 17.53
N SER A 642 8.48 -12.35 17.34
CA SER A 642 7.48 -11.27 17.28
C SER A 642 6.31 -11.80 16.47
N GLU A 643 5.11 -11.86 17.05
CA GLU A 643 3.92 -12.00 16.21
C GLU A 643 4.05 -10.86 15.20
N GLN A 644 4.30 -11.25 13.95
CA GLN A 644 4.30 -10.30 12.86
C GLN A 644 2.94 -9.61 12.92
N PRO A 645 2.85 -8.28 12.69
CA PRO A 645 1.56 -7.62 12.57
C PRO A 645 0.66 -8.48 11.70
N GLY A 646 -0.51 -8.88 12.23
CA GLY A 646 -1.46 -9.69 11.47
C GLY A 646 -1.73 -9.06 10.11
N VAL A 647 -2.05 -9.89 9.11
CA VAL A 647 -2.26 -9.40 7.74
C VAL A 647 -3.35 -8.33 7.73
N SER A 648 -2.97 -7.13 7.31
CA SER A 648 -3.87 -5.98 7.22
C SER A 648 -4.59 -5.98 5.86
N PHE A 649 -5.91 -5.84 5.90
CA PHE A 649 -6.74 -5.73 4.70
C PHE A 649 -7.07 -4.26 4.43
N PHE A 650 -6.78 -3.81 3.21
CA PHE A 650 -7.08 -2.46 2.74
C PHE A 650 -8.23 -2.49 1.73
N THR A 651 -9.13 -1.52 1.86
CA THR A 651 -10.24 -1.37 0.92
C THR A 651 -9.74 -0.84 -0.43
N ALA A 652 -10.58 -0.99 -1.47
CA ALA A 652 -10.25 -0.47 -2.79
C ALA A 652 -9.85 1.01 -2.74
N ASP A 653 -8.78 1.36 -3.46
CA ASP A 653 -8.21 2.72 -3.56
C ASP A 653 -7.60 3.28 -2.26
N GLN A 654 -7.44 2.46 -1.21
CA GLN A 654 -6.74 2.80 0.04
C GLN A 654 -5.51 1.91 0.28
N TYR A 655 -4.85 1.49 -0.79
CA TYR A 655 -3.69 0.62 -0.68
C TYR A 655 -2.47 1.37 -0.15
N PRO A 656 -1.70 0.77 0.77
CA PRO A 656 -0.51 1.41 1.30
C PRO A 656 0.56 1.49 0.23
N ASP A 657 1.39 2.53 0.30
CA ASP A 657 2.51 2.72 -0.61
C ASP A 657 3.57 1.63 -0.45
N ASN A 658 3.75 1.08 0.75
CA ASN A 658 4.74 0.06 1.06
C ASN A 658 4.12 -1.33 1.27
N LEU A 659 4.85 -2.37 0.86
CA LEU A 659 4.41 -3.76 0.96
C LEU A 659 4.36 -4.21 2.43
N SER A 660 5.31 -3.77 3.25
CA SER A 660 5.36 -4.13 4.68
C SER A 660 4.10 -3.75 5.46
N ALA A 661 3.37 -2.70 5.07
CA ALA A 661 2.12 -2.30 5.71
C ALA A 661 1.00 -3.34 5.57
N TRP A 662 1.09 -4.25 4.60
CA TRP A 662 0.15 -5.37 4.49
C TRP A 662 0.36 -6.43 5.59
N GLY A 663 1.55 -6.50 6.21
CA GLY A 663 1.90 -7.58 7.13
C GLY A 663 2.02 -8.96 6.47
N LEU A 664 1.88 -9.07 5.14
CA LEU A 664 1.86 -10.35 4.40
C LEU A 664 3.22 -11.05 4.35
N LEU A 665 4.28 -10.27 4.14
CA LEU A 665 5.66 -10.72 3.91
C LEU A 665 6.58 -9.70 4.56
N ASN A 666 7.47 -10.17 5.43
CA ASN A 666 8.49 -9.33 6.06
C ASN A 666 9.88 -9.76 5.59
N LYS A 667 10.65 -8.83 5.04
CA LYS A 667 12.06 -9.05 4.73
C LYS A 667 12.88 -8.81 6.00
N GLN A 668 13.40 -9.89 6.57
CA GLN A 668 14.40 -9.85 7.63
C GLN A 668 15.80 -9.94 7.03
N ALA A 669 16.84 -9.66 7.83
CA ALA A 669 18.23 -9.57 7.35
C ALA A 669 18.69 -10.78 6.50
N ASN A 670 18.21 -11.99 6.82
CA ASN A 670 18.61 -13.23 6.13
C ASN A 670 17.44 -14.07 5.61
N ALA A 671 16.20 -13.57 5.64
CA ALA A 671 15.03 -14.35 5.22
C ALA A 671 13.89 -13.46 4.76
N LEU A 672 13.07 -13.98 3.85
CA LEU A 672 11.75 -13.41 3.55
C LEU A 672 10.70 -14.25 4.28
N VAL A 673 10.03 -13.67 5.28
CA VAL A 673 9.15 -14.40 6.21
C VAL A 673 7.69 -14.07 5.92
N PRO A 674 6.87 -15.02 5.46
CA PRO A 674 5.42 -14.83 5.35
C PRO A 674 4.76 -14.73 6.73
N ALA A 675 3.61 -14.05 6.80
CA ALA A 675 2.77 -14.06 8.00
C ALA A 675 2.31 -15.49 8.35
N GLU A 676 1.98 -15.75 9.61
CA GLU A 676 1.57 -17.09 10.09
C GLU A 676 0.33 -17.62 9.34
N ASP A 677 -0.68 -16.76 9.13
CA ASP A 677 -1.90 -17.09 8.38
C ASP A 677 -1.72 -17.04 6.84
N THR A 678 -0.50 -16.83 6.36
CA THR A 678 -0.19 -16.74 4.93
C THR A 678 0.44 -18.05 4.44
N HIS A 679 -0.30 -18.80 3.63
CA HIS A 679 0.12 -20.11 3.14
C HIS A 679 1.00 -20.02 1.91
N ILE A 680 2.15 -20.67 1.94
CA ILE A 680 2.99 -20.84 0.76
C ILE A 680 2.40 -21.93 -0.13
N TYR A 681 2.46 -21.75 -1.44
CA TYR A 681 2.04 -22.77 -2.41
C TYR A 681 2.87 -22.73 -3.69
N ASP A 682 2.87 -23.83 -4.41
CA ASP A 682 3.53 -23.95 -5.70
C ASP A 682 2.66 -24.70 -6.73
N LEU A 683 3.01 -24.56 -8.00
CA LEU A 683 2.26 -25.11 -9.13
C LEU A 683 2.96 -26.35 -9.69
N ASN A 684 2.21 -27.36 -10.18
CA ASN A 684 2.80 -28.54 -10.83
C ASN A 684 3.77 -28.17 -11.97
N THR A 685 3.35 -27.24 -12.83
CA THR A 685 4.20 -26.57 -13.81
C THR A 685 3.96 -25.07 -13.67
N PRO A 686 5.01 -24.24 -13.44
CA PRO A 686 4.85 -22.80 -13.28
C PRO A 686 4.71 -22.09 -14.63
N LEU A 687 4.04 -20.93 -14.62
CA LEU A 687 4.09 -19.98 -15.73
C LEU A 687 5.51 -19.40 -15.89
N PHE A 688 6.00 -19.39 -17.12
CA PHE A 688 7.31 -18.86 -17.48
C PHE A 688 7.34 -17.33 -17.40
N THR A 689 8.41 -16.77 -16.82
CA THR A 689 8.62 -15.32 -16.73
C THR A 689 10.11 -15.02 -16.72
N ASP A 690 10.75 -15.10 -17.88
CA ASP A 690 12.18 -14.82 -18.07
C ASP A 690 13.14 -15.59 -17.13
N TYR A 691 12.74 -16.78 -16.71
CA TYR A 691 13.42 -17.61 -15.68
C TYR A 691 13.41 -17.03 -14.26
N ALA A 692 12.63 -15.97 -13.97
CA ALA A 692 12.41 -15.50 -12.61
C ALA A 692 11.80 -16.60 -11.73
N LEU A 693 12.44 -16.83 -10.58
CA LEU A 693 11.95 -17.65 -9.49
C LEU A 693 10.79 -16.93 -8.78
N LYS A 694 9.88 -17.69 -8.19
CA LYS A 694 8.60 -17.16 -7.67
C LYS A 694 8.26 -17.76 -6.32
N LEU A 695 8.16 -16.91 -5.30
CA LEU A 695 7.50 -17.25 -4.04
C LEU A 695 6.03 -16.88 -4.17
N ARG A 696 5.13 -17.84 -3.99
CA ARG A 696 3.69 -17.59 -4.03
C ARG A 696 3.08 -17.85 -2.68
N THR A 697 2.24 -16.93 -2.25
CA THR A 697 1.50 -17.10 -1.01
C THR A 697 0.03 -16.78 -1.17
N LEU A 698 -0.80 -17.40 -0.33
CA LEU A 698 -2.23 -17.19 -0.24
C LEU A 698 -2.57 -16.91 1.23
N TYR A 699 -3.11 -15.74 1.49
CA TYR A 699 -3.78 -15.40 2.73
C TYR A 699 -5.29 -15.56 2.54
N VAL A 700 -5.94 -16.30 3.44
CA VAL A 700 -7.39 -16.38 3.58
C VAL A 700 -7.73 -15.90 4.98
N PRO A 701 -8.66 -14.93 5.16
CA PRO A 701 -9.01 -14.44 6.50
C PRO A 701 -9.41 -15.60 7.43
N PRO A 702 -8.90 -15.67 8.68
CA PRO A 702 -9.11 -16.81 9.58
C PRO A 702 -10.59 -17.18 9.86
N THR A 703 -11.51 -16.24 9.66
CA THR A 703 -12.96 -16.43 9.86
C THR A 703 -13.70 -16.91 8.59
N ARG A 704 -12.99 -17.17 7.49
CA ARG A 704 -13.57 -17.48 6.18
C ARG A 704 -12.89 -18.71 5.57
N THR A 705 -13.59 -19.34 4.61
CA THR A 705 -13.11 -20.54 3.93
C THR A 705 -13.31 -20.40 2.42
N ALA A 706 -12.34 -20.85 1.63
CA ALA A 706 -12.44 -20.95 0.18
C ALA A 706 -13.33 -22.12 -0.23
N GLN A 707 -14.07 -21.96 -1.34
CA GLN A 707 -14.86 -23.06 -1.90
C GLN A 707 -14.11 -23.72 -3.07
N PHE A 708 -14.05 -25.05 -3.03
CA PHE A 708 -13.44 -25.86 -4.07
C PHE A 708 -14.19 -25.74 -5.40
N GLU A 709 -13.43 -25.56 -6.48
CA GLU A 709 -13.91 -25.62 -7.86
C GLU A 709 -13.06 -26.64 -8.65
N PRO A 710 -13.66 -27.62 -9.35
CA PRO A 710 -12.92 -28.69 -10.00
C PRO A 710 -12.19 -28.24 -11.27
N PHE A 711 -12.75 -27.27 -12.01
CA PHE A 711 -12.26 -26.86 -13.33
C PHE A 711 -11.74 -25.42 -13.37
N ASP A 712 -12.20 -24.56 -12.48
CA ASP A 712 -11.84 -23.15 -12.46
C ASP A 712 -11.05 -22.78 -11.20
N ALA A 713 -10.78 -21.49 -11.05
CA ALA A 713 -10.13 -20.99 -9.85
C ALA A 713 -11.05 -21.19 -8.64
N PHE A 714 -10.47 -21.48 -7.47
CA PHE A 714 -11.25 -21.56 -6.23
C PHE A 714 -11.98 -20.25 -5.95
N VAL A 715 -13.20 -20.36 -5.40
CA VAL A 715 -13.96 -19.19 -4.98
C VAL A 715 -13.41 -18.74 -3.63
N LEU A 716 -12.56 -17.71 -3.67
CA LEU A 716 -11.94 -17.13 -2.49
C LEU A 716 -12.84 -16.04 -1.86
N PRO A 717 -12.96 -16.00 -0.52
CA PRO A 717 -13.76 -15.01 0.18
C PRO A 717 -13.14 -13.61 0.08
N VAL A 718 -13.97 -12.57 0.18
CA VAL A 718 -13.52 -11.16 0.32
C VAL A 718 -12.55 -11.06 1.49
N GLY A 719 -11.43 -10.36 1.28
CA GLY A 719 -10.33 -10.31 2.24
C GLY A 719 -9.15 -11.21 1.88
N SER A 720 -9.33 -12.18 0.96
CA SER A 720 -8.24 -13.06 0.53
C SER A 720 -7.20 -12.30 -0.29
N ILE A 721 -5.92 -12.63 -0.11
CA ILE A 721 -4.82 -12.00 -0.83
C ILE A 721 -3.91 -13.09 -1.41
N ILE A 722 -3.68 -13.06 -2.71
CA ILE A 722 -2.67 -13.87 -3.37
C ILE A 722 -1.47 -12.99 -3.64
N SER A 723 -0.30 -13.36 -3.11
CA SER A 723 0.95 -12.67 -3.38
C SER A 723 1.87 -13.51 -4.27
N LYS A 724 2.64 -12.85 -5.14
CA LYS A 724 3.69 -13.47 -5.96
C LYS A 724 4.92 -12.58 -5.94
N THR A 725 5.97 -13.03 -5.25
CA THR A 725 7.28 -12.35 -5.21
C THR A 725 8.21 -12.95 -6.25
N PHE A 726 8.72 -12.12 -7.16
CA PHE A 726 9.61 -12.50 -8.26
C PHE A 726 11.05 -12.12 -7.92
N PHE A 727 11.98 -13.06 -8.11
CA PHE A 727 13.38 -12.88 -7.75
C PHE A 727 14.33 -13.70 -8.61
N TYR A 728 15.60 -13.33 -8.58
CA TYR A 728 16.71 -14.09 -9.16
C TYR A 728 17.79 -14.36 -8.11
N GLN A 729 18.55 -15.43 -8.31
CA GLN A 729 19.85 -15.56 -7.67
C GLN A 729 20.91 -14.86 -8.51
N HIS A 730 21.93 -14.29 -7.87
CA HIS A 730 23.06 -13.67 -8.55
C HIS A 730 24.40 -14.24 -8.05
N ASN A 731 25.43 -14.11 -8.88
CA ASN A 731 26.80 -14.37 -8.46
C ASN A 731 27.33 -13.19 -7.60
N GLY A 732 28.49 -13.36 -6.95
CA GLY A 732 29.08 -12.33 -6.09
C GLY A 732 29.36 -10.98 -6.76
N ASP A 733 29.33 -10.92 -8.10
CA ASP A 733 29.54 -9.71 -8.91
C ASP A 733 28.21 -9.03 -9.32
N GLY A 734 27.06 -9.54 -8.86
CA GLY A 734 25.73 -8.98 -9.13
C GLY A 734 25.07 -9.45 -10.45
N ALA A 735 25.70 -10.39 -11.18
CA ALA A 735 25.14 -10.91 -12.43
C ALA A 735 24.18 -12.08 -12.18
N LEU A 736 23.02 -12.06 -12.85
CA LEU A 736 21.91 -12.98 -12.61
C LEU A 736 22.17 -14.40 -13.13
N ILE A 737 21.77 -15.41 -12.36
CA ILE A 737 21.84 -16.83 -12.71
C ILE A 737 20.45 -17.28 -13.19
N LEU A 738 20.28 -17.45 -14.50
CA LEU A 738 18.98 -17.80 -15.10
C LEU A 738 18.61 -19.29 -14.96
N ASP A 739 19.57 -20.17 -14.67
CA ASP A 739 19.37 -21.61 -14.47
C ASP A 739 19.37 -21.99 -12.97
N ALA A 740 19.16 -21.02 -12.08
CA ALA A 740 19.08 -21.25 -10.65
C ALA A 740 17.84 -22.08 -10.28
N GLY A 741 18.03 -23.09 -9.42
CA GLY A 741 16.96 -23.86 -8.81
C GLY A 741 16.49 -23.25 -7.48
N TRP A 742 15.27 -23.60 -7.07
CA TRP A 742 14.64 -23.16 -5.83
C TRP A 742 13.77 -24.28 -5.26
N ASP A 743 13.82 -24.49 -3.94
CA ASP A 743 13.15 -25.60 -3.26
C ASP A 743 11.72 -25.29 -2.78
N GLY A 744 11.24 -24.06 -2.99
CA GLY A 744 9.92 -23.64 -2.52
C GLY A 744 9.92 -23.01 -1.12
N ASN A 745 11.00 -23.11 -0.35
CA ASN A 745 11.01 -22.76 1.06
C ASN A 745 11.67 -21.39 1.34
N PRO A 746 10.92 -20.31 1.67
CA PRO A 746 11.47 -18.97 1.97
C PRO A 746 12.64 -18.97 2.96
N ALA A 747 12.66 -19.90 3.91
CA ALA A 747 13.73 -20.01 4.91
C ALA A 747 15.08 -20.46 4.32
N SER A 748 15.11 -21.01 3.10
CA SER A 748 16.34 -21.43 2.40
C SER A 748 16.97 -20.30 1.58
N LEU A 749 16.29 -19.15 1.44
CA LEU A 749 16.80 -18.01 0.67
C LEU A 749 18.00 -17.37 1.36
N GLN A 750 19.10 -17.29 0.62
CA GLN A 750 20.26 -16.49 0.98
C GLN A 750 20.04 -15.06 0.44
N MET A 751 19.59 -14.15 1.31
CA MET A 751 19.23 -12.79 0.92
C MET A 751 20.40 -11.97 0.37
N ASP A 752 21.64 -12.32 0.71
CA ASP A 752 22.87 -11.74 0.16
C ASP A 752 23.16 -12.16 -1.30
N LYS A 753 22.51 -13.22 -1.77
CA LYS A 753 22.61 -13.74 -3.14
C LYS A 753 21.30 -13.67 -3.91
N THR A 754 20.28 -13.04 -3.34
CA THR A 754 18.94 -12.98 -3.88
C THR A 754 18.58 -11.55 -4.22
N LEU A 755 18.31 -11.31 -5.51
CA LEU A 755 17.76 -10.06 -5.97
C LEU A 755 16.23 -10.18 -6.04
N LEU A 756 15.53 -9.56 -5.10
CA LEU A 756 14.08 -9.37 -5.18
C LEU A 756 13.78 -8.26 -6.19
N LEU A 757 12.85 -8.51 -7.13
CA LEU A 757 12.47 -7.53 -8.15
C LEU A 757 11.12 -6.88 -7.83
N GLU A 758 10.10 -7.70 -7.65
CA GLU A 758 8.73 -7.24 -7.42
C GLU A 758 7.91 -8.23 -6.59
N THR A 759 6.85 -7.73 -5.96
CA THR A 759 5.76 -8.51 -5.39
C THR A 759 4.45 -8.05 -5.99
N ARG A 760 3.71 -8.95 -6.65
CA ARG A 760 2.38 -8.66 -7.20
C ARG A 760 1.31 -9.23 -6.27
N LEU A 761 0.38 -8.38 -5.84
CA LEU A 761 -0.79 -8.77 -5.07
C LEU A 761 -2.02 -8.88 -5.98
N LEU A 762 -2.81 -9.93 -5.79
CA LEU A 762 -4.22 -9.96 -6.17
C LEU A 762 -5.04 -9.92 -4.88
N VAL A 763 -5.84 -8.88 -4.71
CA VAL A 763 -6.63 -8.65 -3.49
C VAL A 763 -8.11 -8.87 -3.80
N LYS A 764 -8.77 -9.78 -3.08
CA LYS A 764 -10.20 -10.07 -3.27
C LYS A 764 -11.05 -9.01 -2.57
N GLN A 765 -11.56 -8.07 -3.37
CA GLN A 765 -12.53 -7.06 -2.93
C GLN A 765 -13.97 -7.56 -3.09
N SER A 766 -14.92 -6.79 -2.56
CA SER A 766 -16.36 -7.09 -2.67
C SER A 766 -16.87 -7.02 -4.12
N ASN A 767 -16.27 -6.18 -4.95
CA ASN A 767 -16.62 -5.95 -6.36
C ASN A 767 -15.76 -6.73 -7.36
N GLY A 768 -14.73 -7.46 -6.93
CA GLY A 768 -13.81 -8.10 -7.87
C GLY A 768 -12.46 -8.46 -7.28
N TRP A 769 -11.44 -8.45 -8.13
CA TRP A 769 -10.04 -8.64 -7.77
C TRP A 769 -9.24 -7.42 -8.22
N ASP A 770 -8.42 -6.88 -7.32
CA ASP A 770 -7.48 -5.81 -7.64
C ASP A 770 -6.08 -6.34 -7.81
N ALA A 771 -5.38 -5.90 -8.86
CA ALA A 771 -4.00 -6.28 -9.16
C ALA A 771 -3.03 -5.13 -8.83
N LEU A 772 -2.14 -5.36 -7.88
CA LEU A 772 -1.26 -4.34 -7.32
C LEU A 772 0.21 -4.78 -7.42
N PRO A 773 0.99 -4.20 -8.36
CA PRO A 773 2.43 -4.45 -8.43
C PRO A 773 3.20 -3.57 -7.43
N TYR A 774 4.05 -4.20 -6.62
CA TYR A 774 5.02 -3.55 -5.73
C TYR A 774 6.45 -3.85 -6.20
N ILE A 775 7.32 -2.85 -6.24
CA ILE A 775 8.71 -3.00 -6.71
C ILE A 775 9.67 -2.91 -5.53
N TRP A 776 10.55 -3.90 -5.38
CA TRP A 776 11.51 -3.95 -4.29
C TRP A 776 12.58 -2.87 -4.44
N ARG A 777 12.81 -2.11 -3.37
CA ARG A 777 13.87 -1.11 -3.24
C ARG A 777 14.45 -1.18 -1.82
N GLY A 778 15.68 -1.69 -1.71
CA GLY A 778 16.31 -1.89 -0.40
C GLY A 778 15.61 -2.99 0.39
N ASP A 779 15.02 -2.63 1.54
CA ASP A 779 14.42 -3.58 2.48
C ASP A 779 12.90 -3.72 2.39
N ASP A 780 12.24 -2.96 1.51
CA ASP A 780 10.79 -3.02 1.30
C ASP A 780 10.45 -2.92 -0.19
N ALA A 781 9.17 -3.09 -0.54
CA ALA A 781 8.66 -2.89 -1.88
C ALA A 781 7.59 -1.80 -1.92
N TYR A 782 7.53 -1.04 -3.02
CA TYR A 782 6.69 0.13 -3.15
C TYR A 782 5.69 -0.01 -4.30
N LEU A 783 4.44 0.39 -4.07
CA LEU A 783 3.34 0.33 -5.03
C LEU A 783 3.71 1.12 -6.30
N SER A 784 3.58 0.49 -7.47
CA SER A 784 3.86 1.14 -8.75
C SER A 784 2.78 0.88 -9.78
N ILE A 785 1.76 1.75 -9.83
CA ILE A 785 0.62 1.59 -10.73
C ILE A 785 1.03 1.48 -12.21
N THR A 786 2.09 2.17 -12.62
CA THR A 786 2.58 2.18 -14.01
C THR A 786 3.46 1.00 -14.38
N GLY A 787 3.87 0.17 -13.41
CA GLY A 787 4.88 -0.86 -13.63
C GLY A 787 6.30 -0.28 -13.66
N ASP A 788 7.25 -1.04 -14.22
CA ASP A 788 8.66 -0.69 -14.28
C ASP A 788 9.40 -1.51 -15.34
N LEU A 789 10.55 -1.03 -15.80
CA LEU A 789 11.43 -1.74 -16.74
C LEU A 789 12.85 -1.73 -16.19
N GLN A 790 13.31 -2.91 -15.77
CA GLN A 790 14.63 -3.06 -15.13
C GLN A 790 15.61 -3.69 -16.10
N THR A 791 16.75 -3.02 -16.30
CA THR A 791 17.85 -3.54 -17.13
C THR A 791 18.83 -4.30 -16.25
N LEU A 792 18.94 -5.60 -16.44
CA LEU A 792 19.70 -6.51 -15.58
C LEU A 792 20.78 -7.21 -16.41
N SER A 793 21.94 -7.51 -15.81
CA SER A 793 23.01 -8.26 -16.47
C SER A 793 22.98 -9.73 -16.05
N THR A 794 23.05 -10.64 -17.01
CA THR A 794 23.10 -12.09 -16.74
C THR A 794 24.54 -12.54 -16.52
N SER A 795 24.72 -13.67 -15.83
CA SER A 795 26.03 -14.32 -15.62
C SER A 795 26.71 -14.74 -16.92
N LYS A 796 25.97 -14.79 -18.03
CA LYS A 796 26.48 -15.05 -19.39
C LYS A 796 26.89 -13.77 -20.14
N GLY A 797 26.77 -12.60 -19.50
CA GLY A 797 27.11 -11.29 -20.09
C GLY A 797 26.05 -10.72 -21.02
N GLU A 798 24.84 -11.25 -20.98
CA GLU A 798 23.69 -10.76 -21.76
C GLU A 798 22.91 -9.72 -20.96
N VAL A 799 22.22 -8.82 -21.66
CA VAL A 799 21.32 -7.85 -21.03
C VAL A 799 19.90 -8.41 -21.03
N LEU A 800 19.28 -8.48 -19.86
CA LEU A 800 17.89 -8.85 -19.64
C LEU A 800 17.09 -7.59 -19.30
N ASN A 801 16.08 -7.28 -20.11
CA ASN A 801 15.15 -6.19 -19.85
C ASN A 801 13.89 -6.77 -19.18
N TYR A 802 13.88 -6.81 -17.84
CA TYR A 802 12.77 -7.36 -17.07
C TYR A 802 11.63 -6.35 -16.97
N LEU A 803 10.45 -6.71 -17.48
CA LEU A 803 9.25 -5.86 -17.46
C LEU A 803 8.34 -6.22 -16.28
N VAL A 804 8.12 -5.25 -15.40
CA VAL A 804 7.06 -5.26 -14.38
C VAL A 804 5.80 -4.64 -15.01
N PRO A 805 4.69 -5.39 -15.16
CA PRO A 805 3.47 -4.89 -15.78
C PRO A 805 2.77 -3.87 -14.89
N SER A 806 2.12 -2.89 -15.53
CA SER A 806 1.24 -1.93 -14.86
C SER A 806 -0.04 -2.58 -14.32
N ARG A 807 -0.77 -1.87 -13.45
CA ARG A 807 -2.09 -2.30 -12.93
C ARG A 807 -3.04 -2.72 -14.06
N ASN A 808 -3.10 -1.94 -15.13
CA ASN A 808 -3.98 -2.22 -16.27
C ASN A 808 -3.47 -3.38 -17.13
N GLN A 809 -2.15 -3.53 -17.28
CA GLN A 809 -1.56 -4.66 -18.01
C GLN A 809 -1.79 -5.99 -17.28
N CYS A 810 -1.88 -5.99 -15.94
CA CYS A 810 -2.25 -7.19 -15.18
C CYS A 810 -3.61 -7.76 -15.62
N ALA A 811 -4.59 -6.89 -15.91
CA ALA A 811 -5.90 -7.32 -16.41
C ALA A 811 -5.81 -8.03 -17.77
N GLY A 812 -4.82 -7.69 -18.61
CA GLY A 812 -4.62 -8.33 -19.91
C GLY A 812 -4.40 -9.85 -19.85
N CYS A 813 -3.83 -10.37 -18.76
CA CYS A 813 -3.70 -11.81 -18.54
C CYS A 813 -4.76 -12.37 -17.59
N HIS A 814 -5.20 -11.57 -16.61
CA HIS A 814 -6.10 -12.05 -15.55
C HIS A 814 -7.58 -11.90 -15.87
N ALA A 815 -7.99 -11.14 -16.89
CA ALA A 815 -9.35 -11.14 -17.42
C ALA A 815 -9.58 -12.40 -18.27
N THR A 816 -9.64 -13.57 -17.63
CA THR A 816 -9.77 -14.87 -18.30
C THR A 816 -11.09 -15.02 -19.04
N ASP A 817 -12.09 -14.22 -18.67
CA ASP A 817 -13.26 -13.91 -19.49
C ASP A 817 -13.17 -12.44 -19.94
N HIS A 818 -12.71 -12.22 -21.16
CA HIS A 818 -12.53 -10.86 -21.69
C HIS A 818 -13.87 -10.17 -22.02
N THR A 819 -14.98 -10.93 -22.10
CA THR A 819 -16.32 -10.39 -22.36
C THR A 819 -16.94 -9.80 -21.10
N ALA A 820 -16.71 -10.44 -19.95
CA ALA A 820 -17.11 -9.92 -18.64
C ALA A 820 -16.12 -8.86 -18.13
N GLY A 821 -14.83 -9.01 -18.43
CA GLY A 821 -13.76 -8.12 -17.97
C GLY A 821 -13.31 -8.37 -16.53
N ASP A 822 -13.84 -9.40 -15.88
CA ASP A 822 -13.53 -9.74 -14.49
C ASP A 822 -12.14 -10.38 -14.37
N ILE A 823 -11.30 -9.79 -13.52
CA ILE A 823 -9.98 -10.33 -13.16
C ILE A 823 -10.17 -11.61 -12.32
N GLN A 824 -9.47 -12.69 -12.67
CA GLN A 824 -9.47 -13.97 -11.96
C GLN A 824 -8.04 -14.50 -11.72
N PRO A 825 -7.80 -15.22 -10.60
CA PRO A 825 -6.53 -15.91 -10.39
C PRO A 825 -6.30 -17.01 -11.43
N ILE A 826 -5.13 -17.02 -12.07
CA ILE A 826 -4.79 -18.04 -13.07
C ILE A 826 -4.35 -19.36 -12.41
N GLY A 827 -3.50 -19.28 -11.38
CA GLY A 827 -2.82 -20.46 -10.81
C GLY A 827 -3.54 -21.18 -9.67
N ILE A 828 -4.58 -20.60 -9.06
CA ILE A 828 -5.30 -21.18 -7.91
C ILE A 828 -6.42 -22.13 -8.41
N LYS A 829 -6.07 -23.10 -9.25
CA LYS A 829 -6.99 -24.14 -9.72
C LYS A 829 -6.58 -25.49 -9.13
N ALA A 830 -7.55 -26.35 -8.81
CA ALA A 830 -7.29 -27.66 -8.21
C ALA A 830 -6.17 -28.44 -8.94
N ARG A 831 -6.25 -28.50 -10.27
CA ARG A 831 -5.27 -29.21 -11.11
C ARG A 831 -3.86 -28.65 -11.09
N HIS A 832 -3.70 -27.35 -10.82
CA HIS A 832 -2.37 -26.73 -10.73
C HIS A 832 -1.76 -26.88 -9.34
N LEU A 833 -2.57 -27.16 -8.32
CA LEU A 833 -2.17 -27.24 -6.92
C LEU A 833 -2.08 -28.67 -6.40
N ASN A 834 -2.68 -29.64 -7.11
CA ASN A 834 -2.66 -31.05 -6.72
C ASN A 834 -1.27 -31.66 -6.90
N ARG A 835 -0.43 -31.44 -5.88
CA ARG A 835 0.91 -32.00 -5.72
C ARG A 835 1.28 -32.02 -4.25
N VAL A 836 2.32 -32.77 -3.93
CA VAL A 836 2.94 -32.75 -2.59
C VAL A 836 3.66 -31.41 -2.40
N ASP A 837 3.33 -30.75 -1.30
CA ASP A 837 4.01 -29.56 -0.79
C ASP A 837 5.47 -29.91 -0.47
N PRO A 838 6.46 -29.26 -1.11
CA PRO A 838 7.86 -29.51 -0.81
C PRO A 838 8.26 -29.15 0.64
N ILE A 839 7.53 -28.25 1.31
CA ILE A 839 7.86 -27.80 2.67
C ILE A 839 7.40 -28.83 3.71
N HIS A 840 6.15 -29.28 3.62
CA HIS A 840 5.52 -30.12 4.65
C HIS A 840 5.45 -31.61 4.26
N GLY A 841 5.74 -31.97 3.01
CA GLY A 841 5.70 -33.35 2.53
C GLY A 841 4.29 -33.95 2.41
N ILE A 842 3.24 -33.13 2.52
CA ILE A 842 1.83 -33.52 2.34
C ILE A 842 1.23 -32.81 1.13
N ASN A 843 0.13 -33.33 0.55
CA ASN A 843 -0.52 -32.65 -0.58
C ASN A 843 -1.07 -31.27 -0.17
N GLN A 844 -0.80 -30.24 -0.98
CA GLN A 844 -1.17 -28.85 -0.69
C GLN A 844 -2.68 -28.68 -0.47
N LEU A 845 -3.51 -29.34 -1.28
CA LEU A 845 -4.97 -29.25 -1.18
C LEU A 845 -5.48 -29.93 0.10
N THR A 846 -4.90 -31.08 0.45
CA THR A 846 -5.20 -31.76 1.72
C THR A 846 -4.79 -30.91 2.92
N ALA A 847 -3.65 -30.23 2.86
CA ALA A 847 -3.19 -29.32 3.90
C ALA A 847 -4.18 -28.15 4.09
N TRP A 848 -4.66 -27.55 3.00
CA TRP A 848 -5.62 -26.45 3.05
C TRP A 848 -6.99 -26.89 3.59
N GLN A 849 -7.44 -28.09 3.23
CA GLN A 849 -8.68 -28.64 3.79
C GLN A 849 -8.56 -28.94 5.29
N ALA A 850 -7.44 -29.55 5.72
CA ALA A 850 -7.20 -29.90 7.13
C ALA A 850 -7.13 -28.67 8.05
N ARG A 851 -6.69 -27.52 7.52
CA ARG A 851 -6.62 -26.23 8.23
C ARG A 851 -7.92 -25.42 8.17
N GLY A 852 -8.95 -25.89 7.47
CA GLY A 852 -10.23 -25.19 7.33
C GLY A 852 -10.23 -24.05 6.31
N ASN A 853 -9.17 -23.90 5.50
CA ASN A 853 -9.07 -22.86 4.48
C ASN A 853 -9.75 -23.23 3.15
N LEU A 854 -10.06 -24.52 2.93
CA LEU A 854 -10.74 -25.02 1.72
C LEU A 854 -11.86 -26.01 2.08
N GLU A 855 -13.06 -25.78 1.56
CA GLU A 855 -14.25 -26.64 1.74
C GLU A 855 -14.72 -27.23 0.40
N GLY A 856 -15.44 -28.36 0.45
CA GLY A 856 -16.11 -28.95 -0.71
C GLY A 856 -15.23 -29.84 -1.60
N MET A 857 -13.96 -30.03 -1.25
CA MET A 857 -13.05 -30.90 -2.01
C MET A 857 -13.45 -32.38 -1.89
N PRO A 858 -13.52 -33.13 -3.02
CA PRO A 858 -13.71 -34.58 -3.00
C PRO A 858 -12.46 -35.32 -2.50
N SER A 859 -12.49 -36.64 -2.47
CA SER A 859 -11.28 -37.44 -2.20
C SER A 859 -10.16 -37.07 -3.19
N LEU A 860 -8.92 -36.95 -2.70
CA LEU A 860 -7.77 -36.49 -3.50
C LEU A 860 -7.59 -37.28 -4.81
N ASP A 861 -7.87 -38.59 -4.80
CA ASP A 861 -7.80 -39.46 -5.99
C ASP A 861 -8.77 -39.07 -7.12
N ALA A 862 -9.81 -38.30 -6.81
CA ALA A 862 -10.78 -37.79 -7.77
C ALA A 862 -10.43 -36.39 -8.29
N VAL A 863 -9.40 -35.74 -7.72
CA VAL A 863 -8.95 -34.42 -8.13
C VAL A 863 -7.88 -34.60 -9.22
N PHE A 864 -8.15 -34.08 -10.43
CA PHE A 864 -7.18 -34.12 -11.52
C PHE A 864 -5.91 -33.31 -11.16
N ALA A 865 -4.75 -33.72 -11.65
CA ALA A 865 -3.46 -33.06 -11.41
C ALA A 865 -2.73 -32.86 -12.75
N ASN A 866 -2.28 -31.63 -13.03
CA ASN A 866 -1.38 -31.37 -14.14
C ASN A 866 -0.02 -32.03 -13.90
N ALA A 867 0.65 -32.40 -14.98
CA ALA A 867 2.02 -32.90 -14.93
C ALA A 867 3.01 -31.77 -14.65
N ASP A 868 4.10 -32.11 -13.95
CA ASP A 868 5.35 -31.36 -14.03
C ASP A 868 5.94 -31.54 -15.43
N MET A 869 6.23 -30.43 -16.12
CA MET A 869 6.78 -30.42 -17.47
C MET A 869 8.10 -31.19 -17.61
N ASN A 870 8.84 -31.40 -16.52
CA ASN A 870 10.11 -32.14 -16.47
C ASN A 870 9.96 -33.59 -15.99
N SER A 871 8.74 -34.02 -15.63
CA SER A 871 8.47 -35.37 -15.14
C SER A 871 8.87 -36.43 -16.17
N GLN A 872 9.62 -37.43 -15.70
CA GLN A 872 9.95 -38.63 -16.50
C GLN A 872 8.86 -39.70 -16.42
N GLN A 873 7.87 -39.52 -15.54
CA GLN A 873 6.80 -40.50 -15.31
C GLN A 873 5.52 -40.16 -16.10
N ALA A 874 5.26 -38.87 -16.33
CA ALA A 874 4.14 -38.42 -17.14
C ALA A 874 4.45 -38.58 -18.63
N ASP A 875 3.46 -39.00 -19.41
CA ASP A 875 3.59 -39.06 -20.86
C ASP A 875 3.73 -37.67 -21.50
N LEU A 876 4.18 -37.65 -22.74
CA LEU A 876 4.50 -36.43 -23.49
C LEU A 876 3.29 -35.53 -23.70
N ASP A 877 2.11 -36.10 -23.95
CA ASP A 877 0.88 -35.34 -24.19
C ASP A 877 0.42 -34.63 -22.91
N HIS A 878 0.38 -35.36 -21.80
CA HIS A 878 0.02 -34.80 -20.50
C HIS A 878 0.97 -33.66 -20.10
N ARG A 879 2.29 -33.82 -20.29
CA ARG A 879 3.28 -32.76 -20.03
C ARG A 879 3.08 -31.54 -20.92
N ALA A 880 2.90 -31.73 -22.23
CA ALA A 880 2.71 -30.65 -23.18
C ALA A 880 1.41 -29.88 -22.91
N ARG A 881 0.28 -30.59 -22.70
CA ARG A 881 -1.01 -29.96 -22.37
C ARG A 881 -0.97 -29.24 -21.03
N SER A 882 -0.28 -29.78 -20.02
CA SER A 882 -0.10 -29.10 -18.72
C SER A 882 0.70 -27.79 -18.86
N TYR A 883 1.73 -27.80 -19.70
CA TYR A 883 2.53 -26.62 -20.00
C TYR A 883 1.71 -25.55 -20.74
N LEU A 884 0.93 -25.96 -21.74
CA LEU A 884 0.05 -25.07 -22.51
C LEU A 884 -1.07 -24.49 -21.65
N ASP A 885 -1.69 -25.29 -20.76
CA ASP A 885 -2.79 -24.84 -19.90
C ASP A 885 -2.38 -23.67 -19.01
N ILE A 886 -1.23 -23.77 -18.31
CA ILE A 886 -0.76 -22.69 -17.43
C ILE A 886 -0.18 -21.49 -18.21
N ASN A 887 0.57 -21.71 -19.29
CA ASN A 887 1.26 -20.62 -20.02
C ASN A 887 0.40 -19.96 -21.11
N CYS A 888 -0.62 -20.64 -21.63
CA CYS A 888 -1.39 -20.18 -22.80
C CYS A 888 -2.91 -20.32 -22.63
N GLY A 889 -3.39 -21.32 -21.87
CA GLY A 889 -4.81 -21.65 -21.75
C GLY A 889 -5.68 -20.53 -21.16
N HIS A 890 -5.12 -19.66 -20.32
CA HIS A 890 -5.85 -18.50 -19.79
C HIS A 890 -6.22 -17.45 -20.86
N CYS A 891 -5.45 -17.36 -21.95
CA CYS A 891 -5.80 -16.55 -23.13
C CYS A 891 -6.55 -17.37 -24.18
N HIS A 892 -6.09 -18.60 -24.41
CA HIS A 892 -6.61 -19.54 -25.41
C HIS A 892 -7.66 -20.46 -24.80
N ASN A 893 -8.80 -19.89 -24.40
CA ASN A 893 -9.99 -20.62 -24.00
C ASN A 893 -11.24 -19.97 -24.64
N ALA A 894 -12.42 -20.54 -24.40
CA ALA A 894 -13.66 -20.13 -25.04
C ALA A 894 -14.07 -18.67 -24.79
N SER A 895 -13.61 -18.05 -23.70
CA SER A 895 -13.90 -16.65 -23.32
C SER A 895 -12.64 -15.81 -23.12
N GLY A 896 -11.45 -16.35 -23.36
CA GLY A 896 -10.18 -15.66 -23.11
C GLY A 896 -9.85 -14.62 -24.17
N ALA A 897 -8.80 -13.83 -23.93
CA ALA A 897 -8.39 -12.74 -24.82
C ALA A 897 -8.04 -13.17 -26.27
N ALA A 898 -7.78 -14.46 -26.49
CA ALA A 898 -7.46 -15.03 -27.80
C ALA A 898 -8.58 -15.92 -28.37
N ASP A 899 -9.81 -15.83 -27.84
CA ASP A 899 -10.98 -16.61 -28.29
C ASP A 899 -11.26 -16.47 -29.80
N THR A 900 -11.10 -15.28 -30.37
CA THR A 900 -11.30 -14.99 -31.80
C THR A 900 -10.34 -15.76 -32.71
N SER A 901 -9.23 -16.25 -32.16
CA SER A 901 -8.32 -17.13 -32.89
C SER A 901 -8.93 -18.52 -33.13
N GLY A 902 -9.90 -18.94 -32.29
CA GLY A 902 -10.47 -20.28 -32.26
C GLY A 902 -9.49 -21.39 -31.87
N LEU A 903 -8.31 -21.03 -31.35
CA LEU A 903 -7.31 -21.96 -30.82
C LEU A 903 -7.53 -22.09 -29.31
N LEU A 904 -7.89 -23.29 -28.84
CA LEU A 904 -8.13 -23.56 -27.42
C LEU A 904 -7.01 -24.45 -26.87
N LEU A 905 -6.35 -23.98 -25.82
CA LEU A 905 -5.16 -24.56 -25.20
C LEU A 905 -5.31 -24.77 -23.69
N ASP A 906 -6.49 -24.51 -23.12
CA ASP A 906 -6.83 -24.92 -21.77
C ASP A 906 -6.93 -26.45 -21.67
N TYR A 907 -6.89 -26.96 -20.43
CA TYR A 907 -6.85 -28.42 -20.23
C TYR A 907 -8.18 -29.15 -20.55
N ALA A 908 -9.25 -28.44 -20.92
CA ALA A 908 -10.50 -29.09 -21.30
C ALA A 908 -10.32 -30.03 -22.51
N ASP A 909 -11.23 -31.01 -22.60
CA ASP A 909 -11.21 -32.02 -23.67
C ASP A 909 -11.77 -31.41 -24.97
N HIS A 910 -10.86 -30.86 -25.78
CA HIS A 910 -11.15 -30.28 -27.08
C HIS A 910 -10.74 -31.24 -28.19
N ASP A 911 -11.45 -31.21 -29.33
CA ASP A 911 -11.00 -31.95 -30.50
C ASP A 911 -9.67 -31.38 -31.04
N LEU A 912 -8.86 -32.24 -31.66
CA LEU A 912 -7.50 -31.89 -32.11
C LEU A 912 -7.48 -30.68 -33.05
N LYS A 913 -8.52 -30.49 -33.89
CA LYS A 913 -8.56 -29.34 -34.81
C LYS A 913 -8.74 -28.04 -34.05
N THR A 914 -9.58 -28.03 -33.01
CA THR A 914 -9.77 -26.89 -32.11
C THR A 914 -8.51 -26.58 -31.28
N MET A 915 -7.73 -27.61 -30.94
CA MET A 915 -6.38 -27.47 -30.36
C MET A 915 -5.31 -27.01 -31.37
N GLY A 916 -5.66 -26.81 -32.64
CA GLY A 916 -4.79 -26.23 -33.66
C GLY A 916 -4.31 -27.19 -34.75
N GLN A 917 -4.61 -28.49 -34.67
CA GLN A 917 -4.17 -29.48 -35.65
C GLN A 917 -4.73 -29.17 -37.03
N CYS A 918 -3.84 -28.88 -37.99
CA CYS A 918 -4.20 -28.50 -39.35
C CYS A 918 -5.24 -27.38 -39.44
N LYS A 919 -5.24 -26.50 -38.44
CA LYS A 919 -6.13 -25.36 -38.37
C LYS A 919 -5.46 -24.12 -38.96
N PRO A 920 -6.00 -23.50 -40.02
CA PRO A 920 -5.47 -22.25 -40.52
C PRO A 920 -5.61 -21.10 -39.50
N PRO A 921 -4.72 -20.10 -39.52
CA PRO A 921 -4.85 -18.92 -38.68
C PRO A 921 -6.06 -18.09 -39.11
N ILE A 922 -6.88 -17.66 -38.14
CA ILE A 922 -8.01 -16.75 -38.38
C ILE A 922 -7.55 -15.30 -38.28
N ALA A 923 -6.82 -14.96 -37.21
CA ALA A 923 -6.43 -13.60 -36.86
C ALA A 923 -4.95 -13.48 -36.42
N ALA A 924 -4.03 -14.21 -37.07
CA ALA A 924 -2.62 -14.22 -36.65
C ALA A 924 -1.77 -13.10 -37.26
N GLY A 925 -2.19 -12.45 -38.36
CA GLY A 925 -1.42 -11.38 -38.99
C GLY A 925 0.03 -11.76 -39.31
N ARG A 926 0.99 -10.92 -38.89
CA ARG A 926 2.44 -11.22 -38.98
C ARG A 926 2.88 -12.35 -38.04
N GLY A 927 2.12 -12.59 -36.97
CA GLY A 927 2.30 -13.68 -36.01
C GLY A 927 2.29 -15.08 -36.62
N SER A 928 1.78 -15.25 -37.85
CA SER A 928 1.86 -16.54 -38.55
C SER A 928 3.26 -16.88 -39.04
N GLY A 929 4.18 -15.92 -39.18
CA GLY A 929 5.51 -16.16 -39.76
C GLY A 929 5.50 -16.65 -41.22
N GLY A 930 4.35 -16.59 -41.90
CA GLY A 930 4.16 -17.20 -43.21
C GLY A 930 3.79 -18.70 -43.18
N HIS A 931 3.66 -19.29 -42.00
CA HIS A 931 3.18 -20.66 -41.81
C HIS A 931 1.66 -20.75 -42.06
N LEU A 932 1.22 -21.90 -42.58
CA LEU A 932 -0.16 -22.10 -43.04
C LEU A 932 -1.11 -22.60 -41.95
N TYR A 933 -0.62 -23.31 -40.93
CA TYR A 933 -1.44 -23.94 -39.90
C TYR A 933 -0.89 -23.71 -38.49
N SER A 934 -1.79 -23.64 -37.51
CA SER A 934 -1.46 -23.50 -36.09
C SER A 934 -0.51 -24.60 -35.61
N ILE A 935 -0.87 -25.86 -35.91
CA ILE A 935 -0.05 -27.06 -35.68
C ILE A 935 -0.06 -27.91 -36.96
N VAL A 936 1.13 -28.29 -37.43
CA VAL A 936 1.34 -29.28 -38.50
C VAL A 936 1.86 -30.56 -37.85
N PRO A 937 1.08 -31.65 -37.82
CA PRO A 937 1.52 -32.92 -37.23
C PRO A 937 2.84 -33.40 -37.82
N GLY A 938 3.77 -33.81 -36.95
CA GLY A 938 5.08 -34.31 -37.37
C GLY A 938 6.05 -33.23 -37.88
N ALA A 939 5.67 -31.95 -37.83
CA ALA A 939 6.48 -30.84 -38.34
C ALA A 939 6.36 -29.59 -37.46
N ALA A 940 6.99 -29.63 -36.29
CA ALA A 940 7.07 -28.51 -35.36
C ALA A 940 7.61 -27.24 -36.04
N ASP A 941 8.67 -27.32 -36.84
CA ASP A 941 9.26 -26.15 -37.51
C ASP A 941 8.34 -25.50 -38.56
N ALA A 942 7.28 -26.21 -39.00
CA ALA A 942 6.29 -25.68 -39.93
C ALA A 942 5.04 -25.11 -39.23
N SER A 943 4.98 -25.19 -37.90
CA SER A 943 3.81 -24.83 -37.08
C SER A 943 3.89 -23.40 -36.56
N ILE A 944 2.76 -22.67 -36.60
CA ILE A 944 2.70 -21.29 -36.06
C ILE A 944 2.96 -21.28 -34.55
N LEU A 945 2.46 -22.29 -33.80
CA LEU A 945 2.55 -22.35 -32.35
C LEU A 945 4.01 -22.26 -31.85
N THR A 946 4.86 -23.17 -32.32
CA THR A 946 6.30 -23.24 -31.99
C THR A 946 7.07 -22.03 -32.51
N TYR A 947 6.75 -21.54 -33.71
CA TYR A 947 7.34 -20.31 -34.25
C TYR A 947 7.12 -19.11 -33.32
N ARG A 948 5.87 -18.90 -32.85
CA ARG A 948 5.54 -17.80 -31.92
C ARG A 948 6.17 -18.00 -30.53
N MET A 949 6.34 -19.24 -30.09
CA MET A 949 7.03 -19.55 -28.83
C MET A 949 8.54 -19.28 -28.89
N ASN A 950 9.15 -19.40 -30.08
CA ASN A 950 10.60 -19.30 -30.27
C ASN A 950 11.11 -17.90 -30.68
N THR A 951 10.21 -16.93 -30.83
CA THR A 951 10.58 -15.54 -31.17
C THR A 951 10.48 -14.61 -29.97
N THR A 952 11.30 -13.56 -29.96
CA THR A 952 11.28 -12.45 -28.99
C THR A 952 10.77 -11.15 -29.61
N ASP A 953 10.36 -11.16 -30.88
CA ASP A 953 9.73 -10.01 -31.53
C ASP A 953 8.36 -9.73 -30.90
N PRO A 954 8.13 -8.58 -30.23
CA PRO A 954 6.89 -8.30 -29.50
C PRO A 954 5.62 -8.41 -30.36
N GLY A 955 5.70 -8.14 -31.66
CA GLY A 955 4.56 -8.24 -32.58
C GLY A 955 4.21 -9.67 -33.05
N THR A 956 5.02 -10.66 -32.66
CA THR A 956 4.92 -12.04 -33.15
C THR A 956 4.94 -13.06 -32.00
N MET A 957 5.67 -12.74 -30.92
CA MET A 957 5.94 -13.64 -29.81
C MET A 957 4.67 -14.11 -29.08
N MET A 958 4.74 -15.29 -28.47
CA MET A 958 3.71 -15.82 -27.61
C MET A 958 4.34 -16.54 -26.39
N PRO A 959 3.88 -16.31 -25.15
CA PRO A 959 2.92 -15.27 -24.74
C PRO A 959 3.43 -13.84 -25.04
N GLU A 960 2.51 -12.91 -25.27
CA GLU A 960 2.80 -11.50 -25.63
C GLU A 960 3.21 -10.65 -24.42
N LEU A 961 2.86 -11.10 -23.22
CA LEU A 961 3.17 -10.44 -21.95
C LEU A 961 3.87 -11.41 -21.01
N GLY A 962 4.73 -10.87 -20.14
CA GLY A 962 5.42 -11.64 -19.10
C GLY A 962 6.68 -12.37 -19.54
N ARG A 963 7.17 -12.15 -20.77
CA ARG A 963 8.50 -12.61 -21.19
C ARG A 963 9.17 -11.67 -22.18
N THR A 964 10.49 -11.66 -22.16
CA THR A 964 11.40 -11.08 -23.14
C THR A 964 12.39 -12.11 -23.69
N LEU A 965 12.55 -13.24 -22.99
CA LEU A 965 13.35 -14.39 -23.41
C LEU A 965 12.48 -15.50 -24.01
N VAL A 966 13.13 -16.43 -24.71
CA VAL A 966 12.51 -17.70 -25.14
C VAL A 966 12.67 -18.72 -24.02
N HIS A 967 11.57 -19.40 -23.65
CA HIS A 967 11.63 -20.56 -22.77
C HIS A 967 12.07 -21.78 -23.58
N ALA A 968 13.37 -22.09 -23.56
CA ALA A 968 13.95 -23.12 -24.42
C ALA A 968 13.36 -24.52 -24.13
N GLU A 969 13.19 -24.86 -22.86
CA GLU A 969 12.68 -26.16 -22.39
C GLU A 969 11.20 -26.31 -22.74
N GLY A 970 10.40 -25.26 -22.53
CA GLY A 970 8.99 -25.23 -22.91
C GLY A 970 8.79 -25.34 -24.43
N HIS A 971 9.59 -24.62 -25.22
CA HIS A 971 9.59 -24.73 -26.68
C HIS A 971 9.96 -26.15 -27.14
N ALA A 972 11.03 -26.73 -26.58
CA ALA A 972 11.46 -28.09 -26.91
C ALA A 972 10.39 -29.14 -26.59
N LEU A 973 9.71 -29.01 -25.44
CA LEU A 973 8.62 -29.90 -25.05
C LEU A 973 7.47 -29.86 -26.06
N ILE A 974 7.03 -28.66 -26.47
CA ILE A 974 5.93 -28.51 -27.42
C ILE A 974 6.33 -28.93 -28.83
N ALA A 975 7.56 -28.65 -29.25
CA ALA A 975 8.09 -29.13 -30.52
C ALA A 975 8.11 -30.67 -30.56
N GLN A 976 8.63 -31.32 -29.51
CA GLN A 976 8.65 -32.78 -29.40
C GLN A 976 7.22 -33.36 -29.43
N TRP A 977 6.27 -32.71 -28.75
CA TRP A 977 4.87 -33.12 -28.76
C TRP A 977 4.25 -33.04 -30.16
N ILE A 978 4.48 -31.96 -30.90
CA ILE A 978 3.99 -31.80 -32.28
C ILE A 978 4.65 -32.81 -33.23
N ASP A 979 5.96 -33.02 -33.11
CA ASP A 979 6.71 -33.97 -33.95
C ASP A 979 6.28 -35.42 -33.71
N ALA A 980 5.77 -35.73 -32.51
CA ALA A 980 5.20 -37.03 -32.19
C ALA A 980 3.75 -37.23 -32.67
N MET A 981 3.09 -36.19 -33.19
CA MET A 981 1.72 -36.30 -33.70
C MET A 981 1.67 -36.96 -35.08
N ASP A 982 0.72 -37.87 -35.24
CA ASP A 982 0.40 -38.46 -36.54
C ASP A 982 -0.56 -37.58 -37.36
N GLY A 983 -0.29 -37.43 -38.66
CA GLY A 983 -1.21 -36.78 -39.60
C GLY A 983 -0.50 -35.99 -40.70
N VAL A 984 -1.27 -35.48 -41.66
CA VAL A 984 -0.81 -34.55 -42.70
C VAL A 984 -1.90 -33.50 -42.92
N CYS A 985 -1.50 -32.22 -43.00
CA CYS A 985 -2.43 -31.14 -43.32
C CYS A 985 -2.64 -31.03 -44.83
N LEU A 986 -3.89 -30.90 -45.25
CA LEU A 986 -4.32 -30.81 -46.66
C LEU A 986 -4.39 -29.38 -47.16
#